data_AF-A0A7X9G3X2-F1
#
_entry.id   AF-A0A7X9G3X2-F1
#
_cell.length_a   1.000
_cell.length_b   1.000
_cell.length_c   1.000
_cell.angle_alpha   90.00
_cell.angle_beta   90.00
_cell.angle_gamma   90.00
#
_symmetry.space_group_name_H-M   'P 1'
#
loop_
_entity.id
_entity.type
_entity.pdbx_description
1 polymer ?
#
loop_
_entity_poly.entity_id
_entity_poly.type
_entity_poly.pdbx_seq_one_letter_code
_entity_poly.pdbx_strand_id
1 'polypeptide(L)'
;LVKLPPQPAGGPFTLAVAGSNRVECKDVLIGEVWLCSGQSNMAWVVKNSLNLEGEKKLAAANSHIRHFKVKNVASGYPEKDLPGAWAVCSSDTVEWFTAAGYFFARELSRELPDVPIGLLNSSWGGTRIEPWTPPEGFATVPSLKNIHTTLQRANPRQDEYKATLTKYLGELDQWRTQAASALAAEAPLKPAPAYPASLIPGSERQSPAALYNAMIHPLIPYAIRGALWYQGEANLRDGMLYADKKLALVNGWRQLWQQDFPFYFVQLAPYRYGDGKQDSTVMGDFWEAQSACEKIPGVYMAVINDIGNVNDIHPKNKQEVGRRLCLLALAHTYGKTGIEFSGPKFKAMTIDGNTLRITFDHARGLTTRDGKAPDNFEIIGEGTDFLPAVASIDGETIVLSHPDISKPAAMRFAWHKLSEPNLTNAAGLPAAAFRAGEVAVIDYFQLRVPEAKDLTLVYDLNIGSHGSDIVYDVNNAANIKTFSRVAYFLELQRRGEPVQYVYVAMDAFTDDPTKIGVPTFESKAVFQTKVSNLTVISNVKGIVNGNLLQDAGCIEFWSHNYSPGNAKAVPGASDQLYDFGDTISPSKPDGYGSMQVHNYAAKQTIFAYNAWKSGQNADLGIGNSPSGNTRDWTFNKNASNYTVKRLRVFVR
;
A
#
# COMPACT_ATOMS: atom_id res chain seq x y z
N LEU A 1 -16.84 -12.39 -35.98
CA LEU A 1 -17.19 -10.97 -35.71
C LEU A 1 -17.23 -10.22 -37.03
N VAL A 2 -18.28 -9.43 -37.27
CA VAL A 2 -18.35 -8.51 -38.41
C VAL A 2 -17.80 -7.16 -37.95
N LYS A 3 -16.83 -6.60 -38.68
CA LYS A 3 -16.29 -5.27 -38.39
C LYS A 3 -17.10 -4.23 -39.17
N LEU A 4 -17.76 -3.32 -38.47
CA LEU A 4 -18.47 -2.21 -39.10
C LEU A 4 -17.46 -1.11 -39.48
N PRO A 5 -17.58 -0.49 -40.67
CA PRO A 5 -16.75 0.65 -41.04
C PRO A 5 -17.06 1.85 -40.14
N PRO A 6 -16.11 2.78 -39.92
CA PRO A 6 -16.37 4.03 -39.23
C PRO A 6 -17.57 4.76 -39.85
N GLN A 7 -18.38 5.38 -39.00
CA GLN A 7 -19.58 6.12 -39.41
C GLN A 7 -19.55 7.52 -38.79
N PRO A 8 -20.20 8.51 -39.43
CA PRO A 8 -20.46 9.80 -38.80
C PRO A 8 -21.19 9.63 -37.46
N ALA A 9 -20.84 10.46 -36.48
CA ALA A 9 -21.57 10.51 -35.22
C ALA A 9 -23.01 11.00 -35.44
N GLY A 10 -23.94 10.53 -34.62
CA GLY A 10 -25.35 10.91 -34.65
C GLY A 10 -26.29 9.72 -34.47
N GLY A 11 -27.49 9.85 -35.03
CA GLY A 11 -28.58 8.89 -34.92
C GLY A 11 -29.85 9.57 -34.35
N PRO A 12 -30.90 8.80 -34.00
CA PRO A 12 -30.95 7.34 -34.03
C PRO A 12 -30.96 6.76 -35.45
N PHE A 13 -30.14 5.73 -35.65
CA PHE A 13 -30.12 4.90 -36.86
C PHE A 13 -30.86 3.57 -36.63
N THR A 14 -31.14 2.86 -37.73
CA THR A 14 -31.55 1.45 -37.70
C THR A 14 -30.44 0.60 -38.29
N LEU A 15 -29.86 -0.30 -37.48
CA LEU A 15 -28.94 -1.33 -37.94
C LEU A 15 -29.75 -2.55 -38.37
N ALA A 16 -29.78 -2.84 -39.66
CA ALA A 16 -30.41 -4.05 -40.18
C ALA A 16 -29.35 -5.08 -40.58
N VAL A 17 -29.49 -6.30 -40.06
CA VAL A 17 -28.69 -7.47 -40.44
C VAL A 17 -29.60 -8.41 -41.22
N ALA A 18 -29.24 -8.71 -42.47
CA ALA A 18 -30.01 -9.58 -43.34
C ALA A 18 -29.17 -10.77 -43.81
N GLY A 19 -29.75 -11.97 -43.69
CA GLY A 19 -29.24 -13.24 -44.21
C GLY A 19 -30.43 -14.10 -44.66
N SER A 20 -30.56 -15.32 -44.14
CA SER A 20 -31.80 -16.12 -44.31
C SER A 20 -32.97 -15.59 -43.47
N ASN A 21 -32.70 -14.78 -42.45
CA ASN A 21 -33.64 -13.98 -41.68
C ASN A 21 -33.21 -12.50 -41.67
N ARG A 22 -34.07 -11.62 -41.16
CA ARG A 22 -33.76 -10.19 -41.00
C ARG A 22 -33.93 -9.79 -39.54
N VAL A 23 -32.89 -9.19 -38.96
CA VAL A 23 -32.88 -8.63 -37.61
C VAL A 23 -32.66 -7.13 -37.71
N GLU A 24 -33.51 -6.35 -37.05
CA GLU A 24 -33.35 -4.90 -36.96
C GLU A 24 -33.06 -4.49 -35.51
N CYS A 25 -31.98 -3.75 -35.31
CA CYS A 25 -31.72 -3.00 -34.09
C CYS A 25 -32.04 -1.53 -34.38
N LYS A 26 -33.11 -1.02 -33.76
CA LYS A 26 -33.52 0.39 -33.86
C LYS A 26 -32.85 1.20 -32.74
N ASP A 27 -32.90 2.53 -32.86
CA ASP A 27 -32.38 3.45 -31.85
C ASP A 27 -30.87 3.30 -31.59
N VAL A 28 -30.11 3.15 -32.67
CA VAL A 28 -28.64 3.02 -32.63
C VAL A 28 -28.01 4.39 -32.75
N LEU A 29 -27.23 4.79 -31.75
CA LEU A 29 -26.40 5.99 -31.79
C LEU A 29 -24.95 5.64 -32.09
N ILE A 30 -24.27 6.52 -32.83
CA ILE A 30 -22.85 6.43 -33.14
C ILE A 30 -22.19 7.67 -32.54
N GLY A 31 -21.14 7.49 -31.76
CA GLY A 31 -20.49 8.59 -31.06
C GLY A 31 -19.40 8.10 -30.12
N GLU A 32 -19.18 8.83 -29.04
CA GLU A 32 -18.13 8.57 -28.07
C GLU A 32 -18.57 7.55 -27.03
N VAL A 33 -17.83 6.45 -26.85
CA VAL A 33 -18.13 5.44 -25.84
C VAL A 33 -16.98 5.33 -24.85
N TRP A 34 -17.28 5.53 -23.57
CA TRP A 34 -16.31 5.49 -22.48
C TRP A 34 -16.60 4.34 -21.53
N LEU A 35 -15.59 3.52 -21.25
CA LEU A 35 -15.66 2.44 -20.27
C LEU A 35 -15.36 2.99 -18.86
N CYS A 36 -16.40 3.13 -18.05
CA CYS A 36 -16.33 3.55 -16.66
C CYS A 36 -16.13 2.33 -15.76
N SER A 37 -14.95 2.17 -15.18
CA SER A 37 -14.62 1.01 -14.36
C SER A 37 -13.86 1.34 -13.06
N GLY A 38 -13.78 0.35 -12.18
CA GLY A 38 -13.20 0.48 -10.85
C GLY A 38 -14.19 0.06 -9.76
N GLN A 39 -14.10 0.71 -8.60
CA GLN A 39 -14.83 0.29 -7.40
C GLN A 39 -15.98 1.23 -7.01
N SER A 40 -16.24 1.37 -5.70
CA SER A 40 -17.41 2.05 -5.15
C SER A 40 -17.49 3.52 -5.55
N ASN A 41 -16.37 4.21 -5.67
CA ASN A 41 -16.33 5.60 -6.14
C ASN A 41 -16.68 5.75 -7.64
N MET A 42 -16.40 4.75 -8.49
CA MET A 42 -16.93 4.68 -9.86
C MET A 42 -18.40 4.24 -9.88
N ALA A 43 -18.79 3.33 -8.98
CA ALA A 43 -20.16 2.85 -8.86
C ALA A 43 -21.11 3.89 -8.24
N TRP A 44 -20.56 4.92 -7.59
CA TRP A 44 -21.30 6.01 -6.97
C TRP A 44 -22.23 6.67 -7.98
N VAL A 45 -23.45 6.95 -7.56
CA VAL A 45 -24.50 7.45 -8.47
C VAL A 45 -24.78 8.94 -8.25
N VAL A 46 -25.35 9.60 -9.27
CA VAL A 46 -25.66 11.03 -9.24
C VAL A 46 -26.57 11.38 -8.05
N LYS A 47 -27.52 10.50 -7.69
CA LYS A 47 -28.39 10.63 -6.52
C LYS A 47 -27.66 10.95 -5.22
N ASN A 48 -26.47 10.37 -5.04
CA ASN A 48 -25.69 10.51 -3.82
C ASN A 48 -24.65 11.65 -3.91
N SER A 49 -24.59 12.36 -5.03
CA SER A 49 -23.69 13.49 -5.27
C SER A 49 -24.37 14.80 -4.89
N LEU A 50 -23.62 15.91 -4.95
CA LEU A 50 -24.19 17.24 -4.73
C LEU A 50 -25.21 17.60 -5.83
N ASN A 51 -26.17 18.48 -5.52
CA ASN A 51 -27.06 19.14 -6.49
C ASN A 51 -27.93 18.23 -7.40
N LEU A 52 -28.47 17.11 -6.90
CA LEU A 52 -29.32 16.19 -7.67
C LEU A 52 -30.45 16.89 -8.46
N GLU A 53 -31.21 17.78 -7.82
CA GLU A 53 -32.35 18.45 -8.45
C GLU A 53 -31.94 19.34 -9.64
N GLY A 54 -30.77 19.98 -9.55
CA GLY A 54 -30.21 20.71 -10.69
C GLY A 54 -29.84 19.77 -11.83
N GLU A 55 -29.27 18.60 -11.53
CA GLU A 55 -28.90 17.62 -12.54
C GLU A 55 -30.10 16.99 -13.24
N LYS A 56 -31.20 16.73 -12.52
CA LYS A 56 -32.45 16.25 -13.14
C LYS A 56 -33.00 17.23 -14.17
N LYS A 57 -32.93 18.54 -13.88
CA LYS A 57 -33.37 19.60 -14.80
C LYS A 57 -32.49 19.66 -16.05
N LEU A 58 -31.17 19.56 -15.89
CA LEU A 58 -30.24 19.55 -17.03
C LEU A 58 -30.39 18.29 -17.89
N ALA A 59 -30.59 17.13 -17.27
CA ALA A 59 -30.76 15.85 -17.96
C ALA A 59 -32.00 15.82 -18.86
N ALA A 60 -33.07 16.54 -18.50
CA ALA A 60 -34.29 16.64 -19.32
C ALA A 60 -34.04 17.21 -20.73
N ALA A 61 -32.94 17.95 -20.93
CA ALA A 61 -32.56 18.53 -22.20
C ALA A 61 -31.44 17.76 -22.94
N ASN A 62 -30.96 16.62 -22.41
CA ASN A 62 -29.79 15.92 -22.95
C ASN A 62 -30.04 14.43 -23.19
N SER A 63 -30.77 14.12 -24.26
CA SER A 63 -31.02 12.73 -24.70
C SER A 63 -29.83 12.08 -25.41
N HIS A 64 -28.73 12.81 -25.64
CA HIS A 64 -27.53 12.32 -26.34
C HIS A 64 -26.57 11.56 -25.42
N ILE A 65 -26.72 11.67 -24.10
CA ILE A 65 -25.98 10.84 -23.14
C ILE A 65 -26.76 9.54 -22.88
N ARG A 66 -26.07 8.39 -22.96
CA ARG A 66 -26.63 7.08 -22.60
C ARG A 66 -25.74 6.36 -21.61
N HIS A 67 -26.35 5.55 -20.75
CA HIS A 67 -25.64 4.78 -19.73
C HIS A 67 -26.06 3.31 -19.78
N PHE A 68 -25.08 2.41 -19.72
CA PHE A 68 -25.29 0.98 -19.60
C PHE A 68 -24.62 0.51 -18.32
N LYS A 69 -25.39 -0.01 -17.36
CA LYS A 69 -24.84 -0.61 -16.13
C LYS A 69 -24.62 -2.10 -16.33
N VAL A 70 -23.36 -2.55 -16.26
CA VAL A 70 -23.03 -3.97 -16.21
C VAL A 70 -23.45 -4.54 -14.86
N LYS A 71 -24.15 -5.68 -14.88
CA LYS A 71 -24.54 -6.41 -13.66
C LYS A 71 -23.28 -6.89 -12.93
N ASN A 72 -23.29 -6.76 -11.61
CA ASN A 72 -22.23 -7.27 -10.77
C ASN A 72 -22.27 -8.80 -10.72
N VAL A 73 -21.32 -9.44 -11.37
CA VAL A 73 -21.14 -10.90 -11.41
C VAL A 73 -19.64 -11.21 -11.52
N ALA A 74 -19.20 -12.32 -10.93
CA ALA A 74 -17.84 -12.83 -11.03
C ALA A 74 -17.87 -14.22 -11.66
N SER A 75 -16.86 -14.56 -12.46
CA SER A 75 -16.75 -15.88 -13.07
C SER A 75 -15.31 -16.34 -13.13
N GLY A 76 -15.08 -17.63 -12.88
CA GLY A 76 -13.77 -18.24 -13.08
C GLY A 76 -13.41 -18.38 -14.57
N TYR A 77 -14.37 -18.18 -15.47
CA TYR A 77 -14.19 -18.35 -16.92
C TYR A 77 -14.69 -17.12 -17.69
N PRO A 78 -14.03 -16.75 -18.80
CA PRO A 78 -14.48 -15.64 -19.63
C PRO A 78 -15.89 -15.87 -20.20
N GLU A 79 -16.83 -14.98 -19.85
CA GLU A 79 -18.21 -14.99 -20.33
C GLU A 79 -18.29 -14.31 -21.70
N LYS A 80 -19.23 -14.74 -22.56
CA LYS A 80 -19.40 -14.17 -23.91
C LYS A 80 -20.44 -13.06 -23.97
N ASP A 81 -21.46 -13.16 -23.14
CA ASP A 81 -22.63 -12.30 -23.16
C ASP A 81 -22.83 -11.67 -21.78
N LEU A 82 -23.46 -10.49 -21.77
CA LEU A 82 -23.80 -9.78 -20.54
C LEU A 82 -25.24 -9.24 -20.64
N PRO A 83 -26.08 -9.40 -19.60
CA PRO A 83 -27.42 -8.85 -19.60
C PRO A 83 -27.39 -7.34 -19.32
N GLY A 84 -28.26 -6.58 -19.98
CA GLY A 84 -28.52 -5.18 -19.68
C GLY A 84 -29.13 -4.41 -20.84
N ALA A 85 -29.37 -3.12 -20.63
CA ALA A 85 -29.89 -2.20 -21.63
C ALA A 85 -29.29 -0.80 -21.46
N TRP A 86 -29.23 -0.05 -22.55
CA TRP A 86 -28.86 1.36 -22.53
C TRP A 86 -30.03 2.19 -21.99
N ALA A 87 -29.79 2.98 -20.96
CA ALA A 87 -30.71 3.99 -20.46
C ALA A 87 -30.40 5.34 -21.12
N VAL A 88 -31.43 5.99 -21.65
CA VAL A 88 -31.36 7.38 -22.14
C VAL A 88 -31.30 8.31 -20.93
N CYS A 89 -30.42 9.31 -20.97
CA CYS A 89 -30.37 10.34 -19.91
C CYS A 89 -31.64 11.18 -19.93
N SER A 90 -32.31 11.25 -18.78
CA SER A 90 -33.52 12.05 -18.54
C SER A 90 -33.60 12.43 -17.07
N SER A 91 -34.62 13.22 -16.70
CA SER A 91 -34.93 13.54 -15.30
C SER A 91 -35.13 12.30 -14.43
N ASP A 92 -35.56 11.19 -15.01
CA ASP A 92 -35.98 9.98 -14.29
C ASP A 92 -34.84 8.97 -14.16
N THR A 93 -33.87 8.99 -15.08
CA THR A 93 -32.80 7.99 -15.16
C THR A 93 -31.47 8.50 -14.63
N VAL A 94 -31.19 9.81 -14.72
CA VAL A 94 -29.86 10.38 -14.42
C VAL A 94 -29.40 10.08 -13.00
N GLU A 95 -30.33 9.97 -12.04
CA GLU A 95 -29.99 9.73 -10.64
C GLU A 95 -29.23 8.42 -10.41
N TRP A 96 -29.38 7.45 -11.31
CA TRP A 96 -28.77 6.11 -11.24
C TRP A 96 -27.52 5.94 -12.11
N PHE A 97 -27.13 6.97 -12.87
CA PHE A 97 -25.92 6.93 -13.68
C PHE A 97 -24.69 6.98 -12.77
N THR A 98 -23.56 6.41 -13.21
CA THR A 98 -22.27 6.65 -12.53
C THR A 98 -22.01 8.14 -12.47
N ALA A 99 -21.80 8.69 -11.28
CA ALA A 99 -21.65 10.12 -11.09
C ALA A 99 -20.38 10.64 -11.78
N ALA A 100 -19.23 10.00 -11.56
CA ALA A 100 -17.98 10.41 -12.19
C ALA A 100 -18.07 10.36 -13.73
N GLY A 101 -18.65 9.29 -14.29
CA GLY A 101 -18.84 9.18 -15.73
C GLY A 101 -19.90 10.12 -16.29
N TYR A 102 -21.01 10.35 -15.58
CA TYR A 102 -22.06 11.29 -15.99
C TYR A 102 -21.52 12.72 -16.05
N PHE A 103 -20.84 13.19 -15.00
CA PHE A 103 -20.29 14.54 -14.99
C PHE A 103 -19.18 14.71 -16.04
N PHE A 104 -18.37 13.69 -16.30
CA PHE A 104 -17.46 13.67 -17.44
C PHE A 104 -18.20 13.84 -18.78
N ALA A 105 -19.24 13.01 -19.03
CA ALA A 105 -20.01 13.06 -20.27
C ALA A 105 -20.76 14.39 -20.43
N ARG A 106 -21.28 14.95 -19.34
CA ARG A 106 -21.97 16.24 -19.33
C ARG A 106 -21.03 17.37 -19.78
N GLU A 107 -19.83 17.45 -19.21
CA GLU A 107 -18.84 18.44 -19.64
C GLU A 107 -18.39 18.21 -21.09
N LEU A 108 -18.13 16.95 -21.47
CA LEU A 108 -17.73 16.62 -22.83
C LEU A 108 -18.83 16.95 -23.86
N SER A 109 -20.11 16.75 -23.52
CA SER A 109 -21.24 17.06 -24.41
C SER A 109 -21.38 18.55 -24.71
N ARG A 110 -20.88 19.44 -23.84
CA ARG A 110 -20.86 20.89 -24.10
C ARG A 110 -19.82 21.25 -25.16
N GLU A 111 -18.76 20.47 -25.24
CA GLU A 111 -17.67 20.65 -26.20
C GLU A 111 -17.96 19.92 -27.52
N LEU A 112 -18.78 18.87 -27.48
CA LEU A 112 -19.19 18.05 -28.62
C LEU A 112 -20.73 17.93 -28.71
N PRO A 113 -21.46 19.03 -28.99
CA PRO A 113 -22.92 19.07 -28.89
C PRO A 113 -23.66 18.08 -29.80
N ASP A 114 -23.08 17.77 -30.97
CA ASP A 114 -23.69 16.89 -31.98
C ASP A 114 -23.23 15.43 -31.86
N VAL A 115 -22.43 15.09 -30.85
CA VAL A 115 -21.85 13.76 -30.70
C VAL A 115 -22.51 13.04 -29.51
N PRO A 116 -23.25 11.94 -29.76
CA PRO A 116 -23.75 11.08 -28.68
C PRO A 116 -22.62 10.55 -27.78
N ILE A 117 -22.88 10.45 -26.48
CA ILE A 117 -21.92 9.94 -25.50
C ILE A 117 -22.50 8.75 -24.75
N GLY A 118 -21.91 7.57 -24.93
CA GLY A 118 -22.23 6.35 -24.22
C GLY A 118 -21.28 6.09 -23.04
N LEU A 119 -21.83 5.73 -21.89
CA LEU A 119 -21.11 5.32 -20.69
C LEU A 119 -21.35 3.84 -20.40
N LEU A 120 -20.33 3.00 -20.61
CA LEU A 120 -20.34 1.60 -20.19
C LEU A 120 -19.84 1.50 -18.75
N ASN A 121 -20.74 1.31 -17.78
CA ASN A 121 -20.39 1.27 -16.36
C ASN A 121 -20.19 -0.15 -15.84
N SER A 122 -18.93 -0.59 -15.83
CA SER A 122 -18.48 -1.88 -15.30
C SER A 122 -17.68 -1.66 -14.01
N SER A 123 -18.39 -1.52 -12.88
CA SER A 123 -17.80 -1.14 -11.59
C SER A 123 -18.46 -1.86 -10.40
N TRP A 124 -17.67 -2.21 -9.39
CA TRP A 124 -18.14 -2.92 -8.19
C TRP A 124 -17.39 -2.50 -6.93
N GLY A 125 -18.12 -2.03 -5.91
CA GLY A 125 -17.56 -1.61 -4.62
C GLY A 125 -16.64 -2.62 -3.92
N GLY A 126 -15.54 -2.10 -3.35
CA GLY A 126 -14.63 -2.84 -2.49
C GLY A 126 -13.78 -3.88 -3.21
N THR A 127 -13.60 -3.77 -4.53
CA THR A 127 -12.76 -4.67 -5.32
C THR A 127 -11.34 -4.14 -5.43
N ARG A 128 -10.37 -5.04 -5.37
CA ARG A 128 -9.01 -4.74 -5.77
C ARG A 128 -8.88 -4.61 -7.30
N ILE A 129 -7.70 -4.26 -7.83
CA ILE A 129 -7.43 -4.13 -9.27
C ILE A 129 -7.24 -5.48 -9.97
N GLU A 130 -6.78 -6.50 -9.25
CA GLU A 130 -6.44 -7.83 -9.76
C GLU A 130 -7.64 -8.56 -10.42
N PRO A 131 -8.86 -8.52 -9.86
CA PRO A 131 -10.03 -9.14 -10.50
C PRO A 131 -10.39 -8.55 -11.86
N TRP A 132 -10.07 -7.28 -12.12
CA TRP A 132 -10.36 -6.58 -13.38
C TRP A 132 -9.28 -6.77 -14.46
N THR A 133 -8.15 -7.36 -14.07
CA THR A 133 -6.98 -7.49 -14.93
C THR A 133 -7.00 -8.85 -15.64
N PRO A 134 -6.88 -8.89 -16.97
CA PRO A 134 -6.85 -10.14 -17.71
C PRO A 134 -5.54 -10.91 -17.48
N PRO A 135 -5.54 -12.25 -17.66
CA PRO A 135 -4.35 -13.08 -17.50
C PRO A 135 -3.11 -12.62 -18.28
N GLU A 136 -3.31 -12.10 -19.50
CA GLU A 136 -2.26 -11.59 -20.39
C GLU A 136 -1.59 -10.34 -19.82
N GLY A 137 -2.34 -9.49 -19.12
CA GLY A 137 -1.81 -8.31 -18.45
C GLY A 137 -0.76 -8.67 -17.41
N PHE A 138 -1.07 -9.65 -16.54
CA PHE A 138 -0.13 -10.13 -15.52
C PHE A 138 1.13 -10.79 -16.12
N ALA A 139 1.02 -11.40 -17.30
CA ALA A 139 2.14 -12.05 -17.97
C ALA A 139 3.26 -11.07 -18.34
N THR A 140 2.91 -9.81 -18.59
CA THR A 140 3.83 -8.76 -19.07
C THR A 140 4.62 -8.06 -17.96
N VAL A 141 4.29 -8.31 -16.69
CA VAL A 141 4.84 -7.57 -15.55
C VAL A 141 5.56 -8.53 -14.59
N PRO A 142 6.90 -8.50 -14.50
CA PRO A 142 7.68 -9.50 -13.72
C PRO A 142 7.28 -9.64 -12.26
N SER A 143 6.96 -8.53 -11.57
CA SER A 143 6.53 -8.53 -10.16
C SER A 143 5.19 -9.23 -9.92
N LEU A 144 4.41 -9.47 -10.98
CA LEU A 144 3.09 -10.13 -10.93
C LEU A 144 3.11 -11.57 -11.45
N LYS A 145 4.29 -12.14 -11.72
CA LYS A 145 4.46 -13.51 -12.23
C LYS A 145 3.73 -14.56 -11.39
N ASN A 146 3.68 -14.40 -10.07
CA ASN A 146 3.00 -15.34 -9.17
C ASN A 146 1.47 -15.37 -9.37
N ILE A 147 0.87 -14.21 -9.68
CA ILE A 147 -0.56 -14.12 -10.02
C ILE A 147 -0.81 -14.83 -11.35
N HIS A 148 0.00 -14.53 -12.37
CA HIS A 148 -0.11 -15.17 -13.68
C HIS A 148 0.05 -16.70 -13.59
N THR A 149 1.06 -17.18 -12.87
CA THR A 149 1.32 -18.61 -12.65
C THR A 149 0.11 -19.30 -12.01
N THR A 150 -0.48 -18.68 -10.99
CA THR A 150 -1.70 -19.20 -10.33
C THR A 150 -2.86 -19.32 -11.32
N LEU A 151 -3.08 -18.31 -12.18
CA LEU A 151 -4.12 -18.36 -13.20
C LEU A 151 -3.88 -19.44 -14.26
N GLN A 152 -2.62 -19.68 -14.64
CA GLN A 152 -2.29 -20.71 -15.63
C GLN A 152 -2.52 -22.14 -15.12
N ARG A 153 -2.40 -22.40 -13.81
CA ARG A 153 -2.70 -23.73 -13.24
C ARG A 153 -4.13 -24.17 -13.44
N ALA A 154 -5.08 -23.23 -13.48
CA ALA A 154 -6.50 -23.49 -13.72
C ALA A 154 -6.88 -23.40 -15.21
N ASN A 155 -5.91 -23.17 -16.12
CA ASN A 155 -6.17 -23.04 -17.54
C ASN A 155 -6.07 -24.40 -18.25
N PRO A 156 -7.16 -24.92 -18.85
CA PRO A 156 -7.18 -26.24 -19.48
C PRO A 156 -6.27 -26.39 -20.69
N ARG A 157 -5.72 -25.29 -21.22
CA ARG A 157 -4.75 -25.33 -22.31
C ARG A 157 -3.33 -25.65 -21.86
N GLN A 158 -3.03 -25.52 -20.57
CA GLN A 158 -1.68 -25.67 -20.02
C GLN A 158 -1.33 -27.14 -19.75
N ASP A 159 -0.05 -27.47 -19.93
CA ASP A 159 0.43 -28.85 -19.74
C ASP A 159 0.40 -29.28 -18.27
N GLU A 160 0.67 -28.37 -17.33
CA GLU A 160 0.52 -28.62 -15.88
C GLU A 160 -0.94 -28.95 -15.51
N TYR A 161 -1.91 -28.24 -16.10
CA TYR A 161 -3.33 -28.55 -15.91
C TYR A 161 -3.65 -29.95 -16.45
N LYS A 162 -3.25 -30.23 -17.70
CA LYS A 162 -3.53 -31.53 -18.34
C LYS A 162 -2.92 -32.67 -17.55
N ALA A 163 -1.66 -32.55 -17.13
CA ALA A 163 -0.97 -33.56 -16.33
C ALA A 163 -1.67 -33.80 -14.99
N THR A 164 -2.07 -32.73 -14.29
CA THR A 164 -2.78 -32.83 -13.01
C THR A 164 -4.16 -33.48 -13.18
N LEU A 165 -4.91 -33.10 -14.22
CA LEU A 165 -6.21 -33.68 -14.51
C LEU A 165 -6.07 -35.16 -14.90
N THR A 166 -5.11 -35.52 -15.75
CA THR A 166 -4.83 -36.92 -16.12
C THR A 166 -4.51 -37.77 -14.90
N LYS A 167 -3.68 -37.25 -13.98
CA LYS A 167 -3.38 -37.92 -12.71
C LYS A 167 -4.66 -38.14 -11.89
N TYR A 168 -5.47 -37.10 -11.71
CA TYR A 168 -6.73 -37.19 -10.97
C TYR A 168 -7.71 -38.20 -11.57
N LEU A 169 -7.84 -38.22 -12.91
CA LEU A 169 -8.69 -39.19 -13.59
C LEU A 169 -8.20 -40.64 -13.35
N GLY A 170 -6.88 -40.87 -13.35
CA GLY A 170 -6.30 -42.15 -12.99
C GLY A 170 -6.59 -42.58 -11.55
N GLU A 171 -6.49 -41.65 -10.58
CA GLU A 171 -6.86 -41.89 -9.18
C GLU A 171 -8.35 -42.21 -9.02
N LEU A 172 -9.22 -41.52 -9.78
CA LEU A 172 -10.65 -41.75 -9.78
C LEU A 172 -11.04 -43.11 -10.37
N ASP A 173 -10.36 -43.56 -11.43
CA ASP A 173 -10.55 -44.88 -12.02
C ASP A 173 -10.14 -46.01 -11.03
N GLN A 174 -9.04 -45.81 -10.30
CA GLN A 174 -8.62 -46.73 -9.24
C GLN A 174 -9.64 -46.77 -8.10
N TRP A 175 -10.11 -45.62 -7.65
CA TRP A 175 -11.15 -45.53 -6.62
C TRP A 175 -12.46 -46.19 -7.07
N ARG A 176 -12.89 -45.99 -8.33
CA ARG A 176 -14.08 -46.64 -8.89
C ARG A 176 -13.98 -48.16 -8.83
N THR A 177 -12.80 -48.70 -9.12
CA THR A 177 -12.54 -50.15 -9.03
C THR A 177 -12.66 -50.64 -7.58
N GLN A 178 -12.07 -49.93 -6.62
CA GLN A 178 -12.18 -50.25 -5.19
C GLN A 178 -13.63 -50.13 -4.68
N ALA A 179 -14.37 -49.12 -5.14
CA ALA A 179 -15.77 -48.90 -4.80
C ALA A 179 -16.66 -50.05 -5.23
N ALA A 180 -16.47 -50.55 -6.47
CA ALA A 180 -17.21 -51.71 -6.97
C ALA A 180 -16.93 -52.96 -6.12
N SER A 181 -15.67 -53.20 -5.75
CA SER A 181 -15.30 -54.34 -4.88
C SER A 181 -15.88 -54.19 -3.47
N ALA A 182 -15.82 -53.01 -2.87
CA ALA A 182 -16.38 -52.75 -1.54
C ALA A 182 -17.91 -52.94 -1.52
N LEU A 183 -18.60 -52.49 -2.57
CA LEU A 183 -20.04 -52.70 -2.72
C LEU A 183 -20.40 -54.19 -2.80
N ALA A 184 -19.68 -54.96 -3.63
CA ALA A 184 -19.91 -56.40 -3.78
C ALA A 184 -19.63 -57.18 -2.49
N ALA A 185 -18.73 -56.67 -1.64
CA ALA A 185 -18.35 -57.28 -0.37
C ALA A 185 -19.11 -56.71 0.85
N GLU A 186 -20.08 -55.81 0.64
CA GLU A 186 -20.81 -55.09 1.70
C GLU A 186 -19.87 -54.40 2.73
N ALA A 187 -18.71 -53.92 2.27
CA ALA A 187 -17.67 -53.34 3.10
C ALA A 187 -17.70 -51.80 3.10
N PRO A 188 -17.25 -51.14 4.17
CA PRO A 188 -17.10 -49.68 4.21
C PRO A 188 -16.14 -49.16 3.11
N LEU A 189 -16.56 -48.13 2.39
CA LEU A 189 -15.79 -47.48 1.31
C LEU A 189 -15.25 -46.13 1.76
N LYS A 190 -13.99 -45.83 1.41
CA LYS A 190 -13.39 -44.50 1.59
C LYS A 190 -13.96 -43.50 0.58
N PRO A 191 -14.09 -42.20 0.92
CA PRO A 191 -14.52 -41.17 -0.03
C PRO A 191 -13.67 -41.13 -1.31
N ALA A 192 -14.27 -40.71 -2.42
CA ALA A 192 -13.56 -40.46 -3.67
C ALA A 192 -12.46 -39.40 -3.50
N PRO A 193 -11.37 -39.45 -4.31
CA PRO A 193 -10.38 -38.39 -4.31
C PRO A 193 -11.05 -37.03 -4.62
N ALA A 194 -10.69 -36.01 -3.84
CA ALA A 194 -11.20 -34.66 -4.05
C ALA A 194 -10.68 -34.08 -5.37
N TYR A 195 -11.51 -33.31 -6.09
CA TYR A 195 -11.06 -32.62 -7.30
C TYR A 195 -9.90 -31.67 -6.97
N PRO A 196 -8.80 -31.66 -7.75
CA PRO A 196 -7.64 -30.85 -7.41
C PRO A 196 -7.99 -29.36 -7.39
N ALA A 197 -7.84 -28.72 -6.22
CA ALA A 197 -8.19 -27.32 -6.03
C ALA A 197 -7.41 -26.37 -6.98
N SER A 198 -6.20 -26.75 -7.40
CA SER A 198 -5.39 -25.99 -8.36
C SER A 198 -6.00 -25.89 -9.77
N LEU A 199 -6.94 -26.77 -10.11
CA LEU A 199 -7.65 -26.77 -11.40
C LEU A 199 -8.95 -25.96 -11.35
N ILE A 200 -9.38 -25.51 -10.17
CA ILE A 200 -10.59 -24.70 -10.02
C ILE A 200 -10.19 -23.23 -10.16
N PRO A 201 -10.63 -22.51 -11.20
CA PRO A 201 -10.34 -21.08 -11.30
C PRO A 201 -11.08 -20.31 -10.21
N GLY A 202 -10.45 -19.27 -9.70
CA GLY A 202 -11.09 -18.38 -8.73
C GLY A 202 -12.27 -17.65 -9.36
N SER A 203 -13.44 -17.80 -8.77
CA SER A 203 -14.71 -17.21 -9.25
C SER A 203 -15.26 -16.15 -8.30
N GLU A 204 -14.50 -15.78 -7.26
CA GLU A 204 -14.95 -14.82 -6.25
C GLU A 204 -14.65 -13.39 -6.68
N ARG A 205 -15.36 -12.43 -6.07
CA ARG A 205 -15.22 -10.99 -6.38
C ARG A 205 -13.77 -10.46 -6.27
N GLN A 206 -12.93 -11.09 -5.44
CA GLN A 206 -11.52 -10.72 -5.25
C GLN A 206 -10.55 -11.65 -5.97
N SER A 207 -11.03 -12.72 -6.59
CA SER A 207 -10.18 -13.62 -7.36
C SER A 207 -9.60 -12.88 -8.57
N PRO A 208 -8.28 -12.98 -8.83
CA PRO A 208 -7.67 -12.39 -10.02
C PRO A 208 -8.42 -12.81 -11.29
N ALA A 209 -8.56 -11.88 -12.24
CA ALA A 209 -9.30 -12.04 -13.49
C ALA A 209 -10.82 -12.33 -13.39
N ALA A 210 -11.41 -12.58 -12.20
CA ALA A 210 -12.79 -13.04 -12.11
C ALA A 210 -13.85 -11.99 -12.52
N LEU A 211 -13.57 -10.71 -12.30
CA LEU A 211 -14.45 -9.62 -12.76
C LEU A 211 -14.16 -9.26 -14.22
N TYR A 212 -12.91 -9.37 -14.66
CA TYR A 212 -12.58 -9.29 -16.08
C TYR A 212 -13.41 -10.30 -16.86
N ASN A 213 -13.38 -11.56 -16.44
CA ASN A 213 -14.08 -12.67 -17.08
C ASN A 213 -15.57 -12.41 -17.28
N ALA A 214 -16.26 -11.87 -16.27
CA ALA A 214 -17.72 -11.75 -16.30
C ALA A 214 -18.23 -10.34 -16.66
N MET A 215 -17.43 -9.30 -16.46
CA MET A 215 -17.88 -7.90 -16.58
C MET A 215 -17.08 -7.06 -17.60
N ILE A 216 -15.95 -7.56 -18.12
CA ILE A 216 -15.10 -6.86 -19.10
C ILE A 216 -14.99 -7.66 -20.39
N HIS A 217 -14.69 -8.96 -20.32
CA HIS A 217 -14.53 -9.82 -21.48
C HIS A 217 -15.76 -9.84 -22.41
N PRO A 218 -17.01 -9.89 -21.90
CA PRO A 218 -18.20 -9.74 -22.75
C PRO A 218 -18.31 -8.41 -23.51
N LEU A 219 -17.60 -7.36 -23.08
CA LEU A 219 -17.55 -6.07 -23.78
C LEU A 219 -16.51 -6.06 -24.90
N ILE A 220 -15.73 -7.12 -25.08
CA ILE A 220 -14.68 -7.19 -26.10
C ILE A 220 -15.28 -7.82 -27.36
N PRO A 221 -15.17 -7.18 -28.56
CA PRO A 221 -14.41 -5.97 -28.89
C PRO A 221 -15.31 -4.75 -29.15
N TYR A 222 -16.27 -4.44 -28.27
CA TYR A 222 -17.13 -3.25 -28.41
C TYR A 222 -16.26 -2.00 -28.53
N ALA A 223 -16.55 -1.16 -29.54
CA ALA A 223 -15.74 0.02 -29.82
C ALA A 223 -15.83 1.04 -28.67
N ILE A 224 -14.68 1.43 -28.13
CA ILE A 224 -14.55 2.44 -27.08
C ILE A 224 -13.54 3.50 -27.49
N ARG A 225 -13.77 4.74 -27.05
CA ARG A 225 -12.80 5.83 -27.17
C ARG A 225 -11.69 5.71 -26.15
N GLY A 226 -12.03 5.33 -24.92
CA GLY A 226 -11.11 5.23 -23.80
C GLY A 226 -11.80 4.72 -22.53
N ALA A 227 -11.03 4.69 -21.45
CA ALA A 227 -11.52 4.21 -20.15
C ALA A 227 -11.37 5.28 -19.06
N LEU A 228 -12.38 5.36 -18.20
CA LEU A 228 -12.37 6.09 -16.94
C LEU A 228 -12.19 5.10 -15.79
N TRP A 229 -11.21 5.31 -14.92
CA TRP A 229 -10.88 4.38 -13.84
C TRP A 229 -10.88 5.06 -12.48
N TYR A 230 -11.72 4.59 -11.55
CA TYR A 230 -11.73 5.12 -10.19
C TYR A 230 -11.69 3.99 -9.17
N GLN A 231 -10.47 3.67 -8.75
CA GLN A 231 -10.16 2.60 -7.82
C GLN A 231 -8.79 2.81 -7.19
N GLY A 232 -8.62 2.27 -5.98
CA GLY A 232 -7.33 2.13 -5.32
C GLY A 232 -7.46 1.78 -3.85
N GLU A 233 -8.61 2.09 -3.23
CA GLU A 233 -8.81 2.01 -1.78
C GLU A 233 -8.61 0.59 -1.25
N ALA A 234 -9.03 -0.44 -2.00
CA ALA A 234 -8.80 -1.84 -1.64
C ALA A 234 -7.33 -2.31 -1.85
N ASN A 235 -6.52 -1.52 -2.55
CA ASN A 235 -5.10 -1.73 -2.81
C ASN A 235 -4.19 -0.73 -2.07
N LEU A 236 -4.72 0.08 -1.14
CA LEU A 236 -3.99 1.15 -0.45
C LEU A 236 -2.60 0.73 0.10
N ARG A 237 -2.46 -0.53 0.52
CA ARG A 237 -1.22 -1.07 1.12
C ARG A 237 -0.23 -1.64 0.11
N ASP A 238 -0.56 -1.65 -1.18
CA ASP A 238 0.32 -2.21 -2.21
C ASP A 238 1.56 -1.32 -2.46
N GLY A 239 1.49 -0.02 -2.12
CA GLY A 239 2.54 0.94 -2.46
C GLY A 239 2.85 0.89 -3.96
N MET A 240 4.13 0.91 -4.33
CA MET A 240 4.58 0.89 -5.72
C MET A 240 4.13 -0.34 -6.52
N LEU A 241 3.78 -1.46 -5.89
CA LEU A 241 3.21 -2.62 -6.58
C LEU A 241 1.87 -2.27 -7.26
N TYR A 242 1.18 -1.22 -6.83
CA TYR A 242 -0.03 -0.73 -7.51
C TYR A 242 0.27 -0.24 -8.93
N ALA A 243 1.41 0.43 -9.16
CA ALA A 243 1.79 0.91 -10.48
C ALA A 243 2.01 -0.25 -11.46
N ASP A 244 2.66 -1.33 -11.00
CA ASP A 244 2.83 -2.57 -11.75
C ASP A 244 1.49 -3.23 -12.10
N LYS A 245 0.56 -3.27 -11.14
CA LYS A 245 -0.80 -3.79 -11.38
C LYS A 245 -1.59 -2.91 -12.35
N LYS A 246 -1.39 -1.59 -12.30
CA LYS A 246 -2.01 -0.65 -13.24
C LYS A 246 -1.47 -0.84 -14.65
N LEU A 247 -0.15 -1.05 -14.79
CA LEU A 247 0.49 -1.41 -16.06
C LEU A 247 -0.10 -2.70 -16.64
N ALA A 248 -0.25 -3.74 -15.82
CA ALA A 248 -0.87 -5.00 -16.24
C ALA A 248 -2.34 -4.82 -16.69
N LEU A 249 -3.14 -4.06 -15.94
CA LEU A 249 -4.52 -3.75 -16.29
C LEU A 249 -4.61 -3.04 -17.66
N VAL A 250 -3.87 -1.94 -17.81
CA VAL A 250 -3.92 -1.08 -19.00
C VAL A 250 -3.46 -1.84 -20.24
N ASN A 251 -2.29 -2.48 -20.17
CA ASN A 251 -1.73 -3.21 -21.31
C ASN A 251 -2.59 -4.44 -21.66
N GLY A 252 -3.09 -5.15 -20.65
CA GLY A 252 -3.99 -6.28 -20.86
C GLY A 252 -5.26 -5.88 -21.60
N TRP A 253 -5.91 -4.79 -21.21
CA TRP A 253 -7.10 -4.31 -21.93
C TRP A 253 -6.76 -3.83 -23.34
N ARG A 254 -5.71 -3.03 -23.53
CA ARG A 254 -5.28 -2.57 -24.86
C ARG A 254 -4.96 -3.72 -25.81
N GLN A 255 -4.31 -4.76 -25.30
CA GLN A 255 -4.00 -5.97 -26.06
C GLN A 255 -5.29 -6.66 -26.54
N LEU A 256 -6.26 -6.87 -25.65
CA LEU A 256 -7.48 -7.60 -25.99
C LEU A 256 -8.42 -6.80 -26.92
N TRP A 257 -8.48 -5.48 -26.75
CA TRP A 257 -9.19 -4.59 -27.68
C TRP A 257 -8.45 -4.37 -29.00
N GLN A 258 -7.15 -4.70 -29.05
CA GLN A 258 -6.24 -4.39 -30.17
C GLN A 258 -6.24 -2.90 -30.49
N GLN A 259 -6.25 -2.06 -29.45
CA GLN A 259 -6.34 -0.61 -29.57
C GLN A 259 -5.57 0.05 -28.42
N ASP A 260 -4.73 1.04 -28.75
CA ASP A 260 -4.04 1.88 -27.78
C ASP A 260 -4.91 3.08 -27.39
N PHE A 261 -5.90 2.84 -26.54
CA PHE A 261 -6.84 3.88 -26.09
C PHE A 261 -6.38 4.58 -24.80
N PRO A 262 -6.75 5.86 -24.58
CA PRO A 262 -6.42 6.59 -23.37
C PRO A 262 -7.12 6.04 -22.12
N PHE A 263 -6.42 6.10 -20.99
CA PHE A 263 -6.93 5.79 -19.66
C PHE A 263 -6.85 7.03 -18.77
N TYR A 264 -8.01 7.54 -18.35
CA TYR A 264 -8.08 8.62 -17.37
C TYR A 264 -8.48 8.02 -16.03
N PHE A 265 -7.69 8.28 -14.98
CA PHE A 265 -7.97 7.73 -13.65
C PHE A 265 -7.97 8.79 -12.57
N VAL A 266 -8.55 8.46 -11.42
CA VAL A 266 -8.75 9.42 -10.33
C VAL A 266 -7.83 9.06 -9.16
N GLN A 267 -7.07 10.05 -8.69
CA GLN A 267 -6.31 9.95 -7.45
C GLN A 267 -7.28 9.68 -6.28
N LEU A 268 -6.87 8.92 -5.26
CA LEU A 268 -7.73 8.74 -4.09
C LEU A 268 -7.88 10.04 -3.29
N ALA A 269 -9.05 10.24 -2.70
CA ALA A 269 -9.25 11.31 -1.74
C ALA A 269 -8.65 10.94 -0.36
N PRO A 270 -8.25 11.94 0.45
CA PRO A 270 -7.88 11.76 1.85
C PRO A 270 -9.03 11.14 2.64
N TYR A 271 -8.72 10.21 3.53
CA TYR A 271 -9.69 9.53 4.39
C TYR A 271 -9.01 8.93 5.61
N ARG A 272 -9.74 8.81 6.73
CA ARG A 272 -9.26 8.20 7.97
C ARG A 272 -9.23 6.66 7.87
N TYR A 273 -8.35 6.13 7.02
CA TYR A 273 -8.20 4.68 6.85
C TYR A 273 -7.84 3.94 8.15
N GLY A 274 -8.42 2.74 8.31
CA GLY A 274 -8.16 1.81 9.42
C GLY A 274 -8.59 2.33 10.79
N ASP A 275 -9.68 3.10 10.87
CA ASP A 275 -10.19 3.71 12.11
C ASP A 275 -9.14 4.52 12.87
N GLY A 276 -8.25 5.17 12.12
CA GLY A 276 -7.13 5.94 12.68
C GLY A 276 -5.90 5.11 13.03
N LYS A 277 -5.98 3.78 13.14
CA LYS A 277 -4.88 2.87 13.51
C LYS A 277 -3.88 2.62 12.39
N GLN A 278 -4.26 2.86 11.14
CA GLN A 278 -3.35 2.72 10.02
C GLN A 278 -2.29 3.83 10.04
N ASP A 279 -1.08 3.52 9.59
CA ASP A 279 0.00 4.48 9.39
C ASP A 279 -0.48 5.78 8.71
N SER A 280 0.02 6.92 9.19
CA SER A 280 -0.34 8.25 8.69
C SER A 280 0.17 8.49 7.28
N THR A 281 1.33 7.94 6.93
CA THR A 281 2.02 8.17 5.64
C THR A 281 1.53 7.27 4.50
N VAL A 282 0.73 6.24 4.80
CA VAL A 282 0.28 5.24 3.83
C VAL A 282 -0.36 5.83 2.57
N MET A 283 -1.06 6.97 2.71
CA MET A 283 -1.68 7.64 1.58
C MET A 283 -0.65 8.38 0.73
N GLY A 284 0.38 9.00 1.32
CA GLY A 284 1.48 9.60 0.58
C GLY A 284 2.18 8.57 -0.30
N ASP A 285 2.49 7.40 0.27
CA ASP A 285 3.12 6.29 -0.47
C ASP A 285 2.21 5.73 -1.58
N PHE A 286 0.89 5.66 -1.33
CA PHE A 286 -0.06 5.20 -2.34
C PHE A 286 -0.31 6.25 -3.44
N TRP A 287 -0.35 7.53 -3.10
CA TRP A 287 -0.44 8.62 -4.07
C TRP A 287 0.81 8.70 -4.94
N GLU A 288 1.99 8.42 -4.39
CA GLU A 288 3.21 8.27 -5.19
C GLU A 288 3.06 7.12 -6.20
N ALA A 289 2.54 5.98 -5.76
CA ALA A 289 2.26 4.86 -6.67
C ALA A 289 1.21 5.20 -7.74
N GLN A 290 0.18 6.00 -7.40
CA GLN A 290 -0.79 6.50 -8.37
C GLN A 290 -0.13 7.46 -9.37
N SER A 291 0.68 8.43 -8.91
CA SER A 291 1.44 9.34 -9.79
C SER A 291 2.38 8.57 -10.72
N ALA A 292 3.03 7.51 -10.24
CA ALA A 292 3.90 6.67 -11.06
C ALA A 292 3.16 5.94 -12.21
N CYS A 293 1.84 5.77 -12.11
CA CYS A 293 1.03 5.21 -13.20
C CYS A 293 1.01 6.09 -14.45
N GLU A 294 1.25 7.41 -14.33
CA GLU A 294 1.34 8.32 -15.48
C GLU A 294 2.60 8.08 -16.35
N LYS A 295 3.54 7.23 -15.90
CA LYS A 295 4.65 6.76 -16.74
C LYS A 295 4.18 5.81 -17.85
N ILE A 296 2.97 5.27 -17.74
CA ILE A 296 2.35 4.44 -18.78
C ILE A 296 1.83 5.37 -19.89
N PRO A 297 2.25 5.23 -21.15
CA PRO A 297 1.80 6.12 -22.23
C PRO A 297 0.27 6.17 -22.36
N GLY A 298 -0.28 7.38 -22.50
CA GLY A 298 -1.72 7.60 -22.62
C GLY A 298 -2.52 7.36 -21.34
N VAL A 299 -1.86 7.35 -20.17
CA VAL A 299 -2.51 7.23 -18.86
C VAL A 299 -2.34 8.53 -18.08
N TYR A 300 -3.44 9.13 -17.63
CA TYR A 300 -3.43 10.46 -16.99
C TYR A 300 -4.31 10.49 -15.74
N MET A 301 -3.88 11.24 -14.72
CA MET A 301 -4.51 11.28 -13.41
C MET A 301 -5.25 12.59 -13.12
N ALA A 302 -6.51 12.50 -12.72
CA ALA A 302 -7.25 13.60 -12.08
C ALA A 302 -6.95 13.61 -10.58
N VAL A 303 -6.34 14.69 -10.10
CA VAL A 303 -6.05 14.96 -8.68
C VAL A 303 -7.33 15.46 -8.01
N ILE A 304 -7.65 14.97 -6.79
CA ILE A 304 -8.89 15.32 -6.07
C ILE A 304 -8.70 15.43 -4.54
N ASN A 305 -7.47 15.61 -4.08
CA ASN A 305 -7.14 15.70 -2.66
C ASN A 305 -7.73 16.93 -1.94
N ASP A 306 -8.24 17.90 -2.70
CA ASP A 306 -8.89 19.14 -2.26
C ASP A 306 -10.41 19.03 -2.08
N ILE A 307 -11.04 18.01 -2.67
CA ILE A 307 -12.50 17.80 -2.64
C ILE A 307 -12.89 16.50 -1.93
N GLY A 308 -12.00 16.05 -1.03
CA GLY A 308 -12.18 14.86 -0.20
C GLY A 308 -13.21 15.02 0.92
N ASN A 309 -13.33 13.98 1.74
CA ASN A 309 -13.99 14.04 3.03
C ASN A 309 -13.28 13.06 3.96
N VAL A 310 -12.53 13.57 4.93
CA VAL A 310 -11.74 12.71 5.83
C VAL A 310 -12.57 11.73 6.67
N ASN A 311 -13.88 11.96 6.79
CA ASN A 311 -14.82 11.14 7.53
C ASN A 311 -15.70 10.25 6.63
N ASP A 312 -15.65 10.42 5.31
CA ASP A 312 -16.41 9.62 4.34
C ASP A 312 -15.54 9.33 3.12
N ILE A 313 -15.24 8.05 2.89
CA ILE A 313 -14.41 7.58 1.79
C ILE A 313 -15.01 7.88 0.40
N HIS A 314 -16.29 8.29 0.34
CA HIS A 314 -17.01 8.63 -0.88
C HIS A 314 -17.24 10.15 -0.99
N PRO A 315 -16.29 10.92 -1.54
CA PRO A 315 -16.47 12.37 -1.71
C PRO A 315 -17.65 12.67 -2.64
N LYS A 316 -18.56 13.55 -2.20
CA LYS A 316 -19.83 13.87 -2.88
C LYS A 316 -19.70 14.84 -4.05
N ASN A 317 -18.62 15.62 -4.11
CA ASN A 317 -18.36 16.54 -5.23
C ASN A 317 -17.85 15.77 -6.46
N LYS A 318 -18.70 14.92 -7.04
CA LYS A 318 -18.38 14.13 -8.24
C LYS A 318 -18.39 14.99 -9.51
N GLN A 319 -19.00 16.17 -9.45
CA GLN A 319 -18.96 17.18 -10.51
C GLN A 319 -17.51 17.51 -10.88
N GLU A 320 -16.71 17.85 -9.88
CA GLU A 320 -15.33 18.26 -10.12
C GLU A 320 -14.45 17.08 -10.52
N VAL A 321 -14.73 15.87 -10.02
CA VAL A 321 -14.09 14.63 -10.52
C VAL A 321 -14.33 14.46 -12.03
N GLY A 322 -15.59 14.55 -12.47
CA GLY A 322 -15.95 14.43 -13.88
C GLY A 322 -15.37 15.55 -14.74
N ARG A 323 -15.39 16.80 -14.25
CA ARG A 323 -14.79 17.96 -14.93
C ARG A 323 -13.29 17.76 -15.16
N ARG A 324 -12.55 17.35 -14.13
CA ARG A 324 -11.09 17.13 -14.22
C ARG A 324 -10.74 16.00 -15.18
N LEU A 325 -11.50 14.90 -15.16
CA LEU A 325 -11.34 13.83 -16.15
C LEU A 325 -11.62 14.36 -17.58
N CYS A 326 -12.62 15.22 -17.75
CA CYS A 326 -12.95 15.81 -19.05
C CYS A 326 -11.85 16.76 -19.55
N LEU A 327 -11.27 17.59 -18.68
CA LEU A 327 -10.15 18.47 -19.03
C LEU A 327 -8.95 17.67 -19.57
N LEU A 328 -8.61 16.55 -18.91
CA LEU A 328 -7.56 15.64 -19.38
C LEU A 328 -7.91 15.04 -20.75
N ALA A 329 -9.16 14.60 -20.94
CA ALA A 329 -9.60 14.04 -22.23
C ALA A 329 -9.59 15.09 -23.35
N LEU A 330 -10.03 16.31 -23.09
CA LEU A 330 -10.00 17.42 -24.05
C LEU A 330 -8.57 17.72 -24.50
N ALA A 331 -7.62 17.78 -23.57
CA ALA A 331 -6.22 18.03 -23.89
C ALA A 331 -5.57 16.86 -24.64
N HIS A 332 -5.72 15.63 -24.16
CA HIS A 332 -4.94 14.47 -24.63
C HIS A 332 -5.64 13.60 -25.68
N THR A 333 -6.97 13.56 -25.72
CA THR A 333 -7.74 12.79 -26.73
C THR A 333 -8.18 13.68 -27.89
N TYR A 334 -8.64 14.89 -27.59
CA TYR A 334 -9.24 15.79 -28.58
C TYR A 334 -8.29 16.92 -29.02
N GLY A 335 -7.09 16.99 -28.45
CA GLY A 335 -6.06 17.96 -28.86
C GLY A 335 -6.44 19.43 -28.59
N LYS A 336 -7.34 19.68 -27.65
CA LYS A 336 -7.76 21.05 -27.28
C LYS A 336 -6.58 21.77 -26.64
N THR A 337 -6.15 22.88 -27.24
CA THR A 337 -5.06 23.72 -26.76
C THR A 337 -5.59 24.94 -26.00
N GLY A 338 -4.71 25.63 -25.26
CA GLY A 338 -5.06 26.85 -24.54
C GLY A 338 -5.91 26.65 -23.28
N ILE A 339 -6.13 25.40 -22.86
CA ILE A 339 -6.82 25.06 -21.60
C ILE A 339 -5.81 24.60 -20.56
N GLU A 340 -6.10 24.90 -19.29
CA GLU A 340 -5.39 24.30 -18.16
C GLU A 340 -6.11 23.01 -17.77
N PHE A 341 -5.39 21.89 -17.78
CA PHE A 341 -5.96 20.56 -17.54
C PHE A 341 -5.31 19.81 -16.37
N SER A 342 -4.27 20.39 -15.77
CA SER A 342 -3.64 19.85 -14.58
C SER A 342 -3.37 20.95 -13.57
N GLY A 343 -3.26 20.57 -12.30
CA GLY A 343 -2.70 21.45 -11.27
C GLY A 343 -1.17 21.42 -11.30
N PRO A 344 -0.51 22.16 -10.41
CA PRO A 344 0.95 22.19 -10.32
C PRO A 344 1.52 20.77 -10.19
N LYS A 345 2.36 20.36 -11.14
CA LYS A 345 3.08 19.07 -11.12
C LYS A 345 4.54 19.32 -10.78
N PHE A 346 5.07 18.63 -9.78
CA PHE A 346 6.47 18.76 -9.39
C PHE A 346 7.40 18.58 -10.61
N LYS A 347 8.32 19.53 -10.80
CA LYS A 347 9.30 19.52 -11.88
C LYS A 347 10.72 19.33 -11.35
N ALA A 348 11.14 20.18 -10.43
CA ALA A 348 12.47 20.13 -9.84
C ALA A 348 12.51 20.79 -8.46
N MET A 349 13.52 20.39 -7.68
CA MET A 349 13.89 20.99 -6.40
C MET A 349 15.35 21.44 -6.46
N THR A 350 15.63 22.63 -5.96
CA THR A 350 17.00 23.15 -5.77
C THR A 350 17.21 23.56 -4.32
N ILE A 351 18.42 23.31 -3.80
CA ILE A 351 18.84 23.80 -2.48
C ILE A 351 19.45 25.20 -2.68
N ASP A 352 18.95 26.19 -1.95
CA ASP A 352 19.44 27.57 -1.96
C ASP A 352 19.73 28.00 -0.52
N GLY A 353 21.00 27.89 -0.13
CA GLY A 353 21.45 28.09 1.24
C GLY A 353 20.75 27.17 2.23
N ASN A 354 19.92 27.73 3.12
CA ASN A 354 19.12 27.02 4.11
C ASN A 354 17.67 26.78 3.67
N THR A 355 17.34 26.98 2.39
CA THR A 355 15.99 26.82 1.85
C THR A 355 15.95 25.79 0.71
N LEU A 356 14.75 25.27 0.44
CA LEU A 356 14.47 24.50 -0.77
C LEU A 356 13.55 25.30 -1.67
N ARG A 357 13.88 25.40 -2.96
CA ARG A 357 13.03 26.00 -3.98
C ARG A 357 12.46 24.94 -4.90
N ILE A 358 11.14 24.92 -5.02
CA ILE A 358 10.37 23.92 -5.77
C ILE A 358 9.78 24.58 -7.02
N THR A 359 10.01 23.97 -8.17
CA THR A 359 9.44 24.40 -9.46
C THR A 359 8.42 23.37 -9.93
N PHE A 360 7.43 23.84 -10.68
CA PHE A 360 6.31 23.03 -11.15
C PHE A 360 6.09 23.23 -12.65
N ASP A 361 5.62 22.18 -13.32
CA ASP A 361 4.85 22.34 -14.56
C ASP A 361 3.38 22.66 -14.19
N HIS A 362 2.60 23.23 -15.11
CA HIS A 362 1.20 23.63 -14.85
C HIS A 362 1.02 24.63 -13.68
N ALA A 363 2.01 25.51 -13.51
CA ALA A 363 2.15 26.43 -12.37
C ALA A 363 1.58 27.83 -12.62
N ARG A 364 0.91 28.06 -13.77
CA ARG A 364 0.47 29.39 -14.17
C ARG A 364 -0.44 30.01 -13.11
N GLY A 365 0.00 31.14 -12.56
CA GLY A 365 -0.70 31.83 -11.48
C GLY A 365 -0.83 30.97 -10.22
N LEU A 366 0.25 30.28 -9.85
CA LEU A 366 0.36 29.49 -8.63
C LEU A 366 -0.20 30.26 -7.43
N THR A 367 -1.12 29.64 -6.69
CA THR A 367 -1.86 30.28 -5.61
C THR A 367 -2.39 29.24 -4.62
N THR A 368 -3.02 29.69 -3.55
CA THR A 368 -3.76 28.83 -2.61
C THR A 368 -5.27 29.07 -2.74
N ARG A 369 -6.06 28.00 -2.60
CA ARG A 369 -7.52 28.08 -2.74
C ARG A 369 -8.22 28.87 -1.63
N ASP A 370 -7.52 29.14 -0.53
CA ASP A 370 -8.05 29.82 0.65
C ASP A 370 -7.32 31.15 0.96
N GLY A 371 -6.40 31.57 0.10
CA GLY A 371 -5.63 32.81 0.26
C GLY A 371 -4.62 32.80 1.41
N LYS A 372 -4.38 31.65 2.05
CA LYS A 372 -3.38 31.50 3.12
C LYS A 372 -2.03 31.07 2.56
N ALA A 373 -1.00 31.04 3.41
CA ALA A 373 0.28 30.43 3.06
C ALA A 373 0.09 28.97 2.60
N PRO A 374 0.91 28.48 1.65
CA PRO A 374 0.89 27.08 1.26
C PRO A 374 1.11 26.15 2.47
N ASP A 375 0.33 25.07 2.55
CA ASP A 375 0.38 24.13 3.67
C ASP A 375 0.82 22.72 3.24
N ASN A 376 0.86 21.78 4.19
CA ASN A 376 1.18 20.36 3.96
C ASN A 376 2.58 20.09 3.35
N PHE A 377 3.52 21.02 3.52
CA PHE A 377 4.93 20.81 3.21
C PHE A 377 5.68 20.38 4.47
N GLU A 378 6.54 19.38 4.32
CA GLU A 378 7.52 18.98 5.33
C GLU A 378 8.91 18.91 4.69
N ILE A 379 9.93 19.34 5.42
CA ILE A 379 11.33 19.26 5.01
C ILE A 379 12.15 18.53 6.05
N ILE A 380 13.25 17.92 5.61
CA ILE A 380 14.23 17.24 6.46
C ILE A 380 15.62 17.71 6.08
N GLY A 381 16.50 17.83 7.07
CA GLY A 381 17.92 18.11 6.88
C GLY A 381 18.81 17.32 7.84
N GLU A 382 20.11 17.59 7.78
CA GLU A 382 21.14 16.92 8.59
C GLU A 382 20.77 16.89 10.09
N GLY A 383 20.63 15.69 10.67
CA GLY A 383 20.36 15.51 12.10
C GLY A 383 18.92 15.78 12.56
N THR A 384 17.96 15.97 11.64
CA THR A 384 16.54 16.24 11.93
C THR A 384 15.64 15.17 11.33
N ASP A 385 14.42 14.99 11.85
CA ASP A 385 13.34 14.24 11.17
C ASP A 385 12.59 15.19 10.21
N PHE A 386 11.58 14.70 9.47
CA PHE A 386 10.68 15.56 8.72
C PHE A 386 9.93 16.52 9.67
N LEU A 387 10.11 17.82 9.45
CA LEU A 387 9.45 18.88 10.19
C LEU A 387 8.54 19.68 9.25
N PRO A 388 7.39 20.21 9.74
CA PRO A 388 6.52 21.08 8.95
C PRO A 388 7.29 22.30 8.43
N ALA A 389 7.25 22.56 7.13
CA ALA A 389 8.00 23.66 6.54
C ALA A 389 7.21 24.97 6.60
N VAL A 390 7.92 26.08 6.81
CA VAL A 390 7.42 27.41 6.43
C VAL A 390 7.51 27.52 4.91
N ALA A 391 6.35 27.59 4.25
CA ALA A 391 6.25 27.66 2.80
C ALA A 391 5.76 29.04 2.33
N SER A 392 6.32 29.53 1.23
CA SER A 392 5.90 30.78 0.59
C SER A 392 5.91 30.64 -0.94
N ILE A 393 5.04 31.39 -1.61
CA ILE A 393 4.99 31.46 -3.08
C ILE A 393 5.92 32.58 -3.54
N ASP A 394 6.80 32.26 -4.48
CA ASP A 394 7.67 33.21 -5.17
C ASP A 394 7.55 32.98 -6.68
N GLY A 395 6.74 33.80 -7.35
CA GLY A 395 6.33 33.60 -8.74
C GLY A 395 5.60 32.27 -8.94
N GLU A 396 6.13 31.41 -9.81
CA GLU A 396 5.62 30.05 -10.06
C GLU A 396 6.38 28.98 -9.25
N THR A 397 7.07 29.39 -8.18
CA THR A 397 7.85 28.51 -7.32
C THR A 397 7.37 28.54 -5.87
N ILE A 398 7.69 27.48 -5.12
CA ILE A 398 7.51 27.41 -3.67
C ILE A 398 8.87 27.44 -3.00
N VAL A 399 9.06 28.31 -2.01
CA VAL A 399 10.24 28.34 -1.15
C VAL A 399 9.90 27.75 0.21
N LEU A 400 10.67 26.75 0.65
CA LEU A 400 10.50 26.02 1.90
C LEU A 400 11.68 26.26 2.83
N SER A 401 11.40 26.44 4.12
CA SER A 401 12.41 26.61 5.17
C SER A 401 11.91 26.09 6.52
N HIS A 402 12.81 25.91 7.49
CA HIS A 402 12.47 25.63 8.88
C HIS A 402 13.58 26.21 9.78
N PRO A 403 13.26 26.86 10.91
CA PRO A 403 14.26 27.48 11.78
C PRO A 403 15.32 26.52 12.30
N ASP A 404 14.96 25.25 12.53
CA ASP A 404 15.86 24.22 13.06
C ASP A 404 16.61 23.44 11.96
N ILE A 405 16.43 23.78 10.68
CA ILE A 405 17.06 23.09 9.56
C ILE A 405 17.94 24.07 8.77
N SER A 406 19.24 24.06 9.04
CA SER A 406 20.22 24.92 8.35
C SER A 406 20.72 24.34 7.03
N LYS A 407 20.58 23.02 6.83
CA LYS A 407 20.96 22.30 5.61
C LYS A 407 19.84 21.35 5.19
N PRO A 408 18.79 21.84 4.53
CA PRO A 408 17.72 20.97 4.07
C PRO A 408 18.22 20.04 2.95
N ALA A 409 17.76 18.80 2.97
CA ALA A 409 18.20 17.73 2.06
C ALA A 409 17.05 17.13 1.23
N ALA A 410 15.86 17.03 1.83
CA ALA A 410 14.68 16.47 1.16
C ALA A 410 13.38 17.11 1.67
N MET A 411 12.31 16.89 0.91
CA MET A 411 10.98 17.39 1.22
C MET A 411 9.89 16.40 0.82
N ARG A 412 8.71 16.56 1.41
CA ARG A 412 7.47 15.90 0.98
C ARG A 412 6.27 16.84 1.09
N PHE A 413 5.32 16.70 0.17
CA PHE A 413 4.09 17.47 0.09
C PHE A 413 2.88 16.55 0.13
N ALA A 414 1.89 16.89 0.97
CA ALA A 414 0.67 16.13 1.19
C ALA A 414 0.96 14.65 1.55
N TRP A 415 1.86 14.41 2.51
CA TRP A 415 2.32 13.07 2.88
C TRP A 415 1.61 12.46 4.09
N HIS A 416 0.34 12.84 4.28
CA HIS A 416 -0.50 12.34 5.37
C HIS A 416 -1.88 11.91 4.86
N LYS A 417 -2.47 10.84 5.42
CA LYS A 417 -3.79 10.29 5.01
C LYS A 417 -4.97 11.25 5.18
N LEU A 418 -4.76 12.33 5.94
CA LEU A 418 -5.72 13.41 6.18
C LEU A 418 -5.30 14.74 5.51
N SER A 419 -4.31 14.73 4.61
CA SER A 419 -3.84 15.95 3.95
C SER A 419 -4.89 16.47 2.97
N GLU A 420 -5.42 17.66 3.24
CA GLU A 420 -6.31 18.42 2.33
C GLU A 420 -5.57 19.70 1.88
N PRO A 421 -4.52 19.60 1.05
CA PRO A 421 -3.57 20.69 0.81
C PRO A 421 -4.19 21.84 0.02
N ASN A 422 -3.81 23.10 0.30
CA ASN A 422 -4.41 24.28 -0.33
C ASN A 422 -3.77 24.76 -1.65
N LEU A 423 -2.64 24.17 -2.08
CA LEU A 423 -1.89 24.60 -3.25
C LEU A 423 -2.60 24.27 -4.58
N THR A 424 -2.78 25.30 -5.41
CA THR A 424 -3.47 25.23 -6.72
C THR A 424 -2.80 26.14 -7.75
N ASN A 425 -3.17 26.03 -9.02
CA ASN A 425 -2.88 27.07 -10.01
C ASN A 425 -4.08 28.02 -10.20
N ALA A 426 -3.96 29.01 -11.08
CA ALA A 426 -5.02 29.99 -11.33
C ALA A 426 -6.32 29.37 -11.91
N ALA A 427 -6.26 28.16 -12.47
CA ALA A 427 -7.44 27.41 -12.91
C ALA A 427 -8.17 26.68 -11.77
N GLY A 428 -7.67 26.79 -10.53
CA GLY A 428 -8.20 26.13 -9.34
C GLY A 428 -7.91 24.62 -9.32
N LEU A 429 -6.93 24.14 -10.08
CA LEU A 429 -6.56 22.72 -10.11
C LEU A 429 -5.47 22.44 -9.06
N PRO A 430 -5.63 21.42 -8.22
CA PRO A 430 -4.73 21.15 -7.09
C PRO A 430 -3.46 20.41 -7.51
N ALA A 431 -2.40 20.61 -6.73
CA ALA A 431 -1.17 19.82 -6.84
C ALA A 431 -1.37 18.39 -6.29
N ALA A 432 -0.80 17.39 -6.96
CA ALA A 432 -0.71 16.01 -6.45
C ALA A 432 0.34 15.92 -5.32
N ALA A 433 0.29 14.86 -4.51
CA ALA A 433 1.36 14.57 -3.55
C ALA A 433 2.66 14.19 -4.26
N PHE A 434 3.79 14.61 -3.69
CA PHE A 434 5.13 14.31 -4.19
C PHE A 434 6.17 14.43 -3.07
N ARG A 435 7.37 13.90 -3.32
CA ARG A 435 8.57 14.10 -2.51
C ARG A 435 9.77 14.32 -3.41
N ALA A 436 10.80 14.97 -2.88
CA ALA A 436 12.02 15.27 -3.62
C ALA A 436 13.22 15.32 -2.69
N GLY A 437 14.42 15.12 -3.26
CA GLY A 437 15.67 15.10 -2.51
C GLY A 437 16.02 13.73 -1.93
N GLU A 438 17.19 13.68 -1.31
CA GLU A 438 17.71 12.47 -0.68
C GLU A 438 17.57 12.60 0.84
N VAL A 439 16.84 11.66 1.44
CA VAL A 439 16.76 11.55 2.89
C VAL A 439 18.09 10.95 3.36
N ALA A 440 18.94 11.76 3.97
CA ALA A 440 20.19 11.29 4.56
C ALA A 440 19.91 10.22 5.63
N VAL A 441 20.70 9.15 5.64
CA VAL A 441 20.65 8.16 6.73
C VAL A 441 21.16 8.84 8.00
N ILE A 442 20.28 9.06 8.97
CA ILE A 442 20.65 9.64 10.26
C ILE A 442 21.30 8.53 11.09
N ASP A 443 22.60 8.63 11.37
CA ASP A 443 23.23 7.77 12.36
C ASP A 443 22.93 8.29 13.77
N TYR A 444 21.78 7.89 14.32
CA TYR A 444 21.34 8.31 15.66
C TYR A 444 22.36 7.97 16.74
N PHE A 445 23.18 6.93 16.54
CA PHE A 445 24.24 6.57 17.48
C PHE A 445 25.28 7.68 17.58
N GLN A 446 25.87 8.07 16.45
CA GLN A 446 26.88 9.15 16.41
C GLN A 446 26.31 10.50 16.84
N LEU A 447 25.04 10.77 16.52
CA LEU A 447 24.39 12.03 16.86
C LEU A 447 24.02 12.15 18.35
N ARG A 448 23.64 11.05 19.00
CA ARG A 448 22.98 11.09 20.32
C ARG A 448 23.78 10.46 21.45
N VAL A 449 24.87 9.74 21.16
CA VAL A 449 25.72 9.10 22.17
C VAL A 449 27.06 9.84 22.26
N PRO A 450 27.31 10.62 23.34
CA PRO A 450 28.53 11.42 23.46
C PRO A 450 29.84 10.63 23.39
N GLU A 451 29.83 9.36 23.85
CA GLU A 451 30.99 8.46 23.81
C GLU A 451 31.06 7.59 22.55
N ALA A 452 30.22 7.82 21.53
CA ALA A 452 30.16 7.01 20.30
C ALA A 452 31.53 6.86 19.61
N LYS A 453 32.33 7.93 19.62
CA LYS A 453 33.67 7.97 19.00
C LYS A 453 34.70 7.09 19.70
N ASP A 454 34.47 6.74 20.97
CA ASP A 454 35.40 5.97 21.80
C ASP A 454 35.02 4.48 21.83
N LEU A 455 33.99 4.09 21.07
CA LEU A 455 33.44 2.74 21.02
C LEU A 455 33.81 2.01 19.74
N THR A 456 34.16 0.73 19.87
CA THR A 456 34.45 -0.16 18.73
C THR A 456 33.22 -1.02 18.44
N LEU A 457 32.74 -1.00 17.19
CA LEU A 457 31.63 -1.83 16.73
C LEU A 457 32.03 -3.31 16.69
N VAL A 458 31.28 -4.14 17.41
CA VAL A 458 31.44 -5.61 17.40
C VAL A 458 30.41 -6.26 16.48
N TYR A 459 29.13 -5.94 16.67
CA TYR A 459 28.04 -6.51 15.89
C TYR A 459 27.11 -5.43 15.35
N ASP A 460 26.65 -5.61 14.11
CA ASP A 460 25.54 -4.86 13.54
C ASP A 460 24.49 -5.82 12.99
N LEU A 461 23.26 -5.72 13.48
CA LEU A 461 22.15 -6.61 13.15
C LEU A 461 20.95 -5.82 12.63
N ASN A 462 20.56 -6.08 11.39
CA ASN A 462 19.26 -5.67 10.87
C ASN A 462 18.19 -6.72 11.17
N ILE A 463 17.47 -6.56 12.28
CA ILE A 463 16.45 -7.54 12.72
C ILE A 463 15.39 -7.80 11.63
N GLY A 464 15.17 -6.87 10.70
CA GLY A 464 14.17 -7.00 9.64
C GLY A 464 14.54 -7.87 8.46
N SER A 465 15.82 -8.16 8.24
CA SER A 465 16.30 -8.90 7.07
C SER A 465 16.53 -10.38 7.29
N HIS A 466 16.26 -10.92 8.49
CA HIS A 466 16.62 -12.29 8.83
C HIS A 466 15.39 -13.17 9.13
N GLY A 467 15.54 -14.47 8.82
CA GLY A 467 14.54 -15.51 9.06
C GLY A 467 14.65 -16.07 10.48
N SER A 468 14.79 -17.39 10.61
CA SER A 468 14.95 -18.05 11.92
C SER A 468 16.35 -17.89 12.52
N ASP A 469 17.34 -17.50 11.71
CA ASP A 469 18.75 -17.49 12.09
C ASP A 469 19.27 -16.05 12.20
N ILE A 470 20.17 -15.81 13.15
CA ILE A 470 20.83 -14.51 13.32
C ILE A 470 22.03 -14.45 12.37
N VAL A 471 21.98 -13.51 11.43
CA VAL A 471 23.10 -13.19 10.54
C VAL A 471 23.41 -11.71 10.76
N TYR A 472 24.63 -11.39 11.19
CA TYR A 472 25.02 -10.00 11.37
C TYR A 472 25.46 -9.38 10.04
N ASP A 473 25.05 -8.13 9.79
CA ASP A 473 25.59 -7.31 8.71
C ASP A 473 27.09 -7.06 8.93
N VAL A 474 27.51 -6.93 10.19
CA VAL A 474 28.91 -6.79 10.62
C VAL A 474 29.17 -7.71 11.82
N ASN A 475 30.24 -8.50 11.77
CA ASN A 475 30.72 -9.31 12.90
C ASN A 475 32.24 -9.17 13.03
N ASN A 476 32.67 -8.36 14.00
CA ASN A 476 34.06 -8.09 14.32
C ASN A 476 34.53 -8.78 15.60
N ALA A 477 33.77 -9.70 16.19
CA ALA A 477 34.07 -10.27 17.50
C ALA A 477 35.46 -10.94 17.57
N ALA A 478 35.89 -11.59 16.48
CA ALA A 478 37.22 -12.19 16.39
C ALA A 478 38.37 -11.17 16.47
N ASN A 479 38.11 -9.89 16.21
CA ASN A 479 39.10 -8.81 16.24
C ASN A 479 39.19 -8.14 17.62
N ILE A 480 38.27 -8.42 18.53
CA ILE A 480 38.25 -7.83 19.86
C ILE A 480 39.14 -8.65 20.79
N LYS A 481 40.16 -8.00 21.37
CA LYS A 481 41.13 -8.66 22.27
C LYS A 481 40.78 -8.51 23.74
N THR A 482 40.55 -7.28 24.16
CA THR A 482 40.22 -6.91 25.55
C THR A 482 39.23 -5.76 25.53
N PHE A 483 38.29 -5.77 26.46
CA PHE A 483 37.33 -4.68 26.62
C PHE A 483 36.93 -4.59 28.10
N SER A 484 36.58 -3.38 28.51
CA SER A 484 36.16 -3.05 29.87
C SER A 484 34.67 -2.74 29.95
N ARG A 485 34.06 -2.34 28.84
CA ARG A 485 32.63 -2.02 28.75
C ARG A 485 31.98 -2.70 27.56
N VAL A 486 30.69 -2.97 27.68
CA VAL A 486 29.82 -3.44 26.61
C VAL A 486 28.66 -2.46 26.47
N ALA A 487 28.32 -2.10 25.24
CA ALA A 487 27.23 -1.19 24.94
C ALA A 487 26.32 -1.73 23.83
N TYR A 488 25.04 -1.40 23.93
CA TYR A 488 23.99 -1.76 22.98
C TYR A 488 23.30 -0.50 22.49
N PHE A 489 23.05 -0.43 21.19
CA PHE A 489 22.22 0.61 20.59
C PHE A 489 21.10 -0.05 19.78
N LEU A 490 19.86 0.10 20.25
CA LEU A 490 18.68 -0.41 19.56
C LEU A 490 17.89 0.77 18.96
N GLU A 491 17.63 0.68 17.66
CA GLU A 491 16.81 1.64 16.90
C GLU A 491 15.55 0.95 16.39
N LEU A 492 14.40 1.50 16.76
CA LEU A 492 13.08 1.04 16.34
C LEU A 492 12.33 2.20 15.71
N GLN A 493 11.72 1.97 14.55
CA GLN A 493 10.81 2.94 13.95
C GLN A 493 9.59 2.21 13.42
N ARG A 494 8.40 2.69 13.78
CA ARG A 494 7.17 2.30 13.09
C ARG A 494 6.97 3.26 11.92
N ARG A 495 6.32 2.77 10.86
CA ARG A 495 6.00 3.62 9.71
C ARG A 495 5.26 4.88 10.19
N GLY A 496 5.68 6.05 9.70
CA GLY A 496 5.09 7.35 10.02
C GLY A 496 5.27 7.84 11.46
N GLU A 497 6.01 7.11 12.31
CA GLU A 497 6.39 7.54 13.65
C GLU A 497 7.87 7.97 13.68
N PRO A 498 8.26 8.90 14.59
CA PRO A 498 9.66 9.22 14.81
C PRO A 498 10.46 7.98 15.23
N VAL A 499 11.75 7.97 14.90
CA VAL A 499 12.66 6.91 15.36
C VAL A 499 12.73 6.92 16.89
N GLN A 500 12.55 5.74 17.49
CA GLN A 500 12.83 5.46 18.89
C GLN A 500 14.22 4.83 18.99
N TYR A 501 15.02 5.26 19.96
CA TYR A 501 16.32 4.64 20.21
C TYR A 501 16.60 4.48 21.70
N VAL A 502 17.44 3.51 22.02
CA VAL A 502 18.09 3.41 23.33
C VAL A 502 19.53 2.98 23.17
N TYR A 503 20.41 3.73 23.81
CA TYR A 503 21.78 3.38 24.11
C TYR A 503 21.84 2.90 25.55
N VAL A 504 22.44 1.73 25.77
CA VAL A 504 22.73 1.23 27.12
C VAL A 504 24.12 0.64 27.20
N ALA A 505 24.93 1.10 28.15
CA ALA A 505 26.29 0.60 28.39
C ALA A 505 26.49 0.20 29.85
N MET A 506 27.31 -0.83 30.06
CA MET A 506 27.63 -1.37 31.38
C MET A 506 29.07 -1.88 31.42
N ASP A 507 29.56 -2.22 32.60
CA ASP A 507 30.84 -2.91 32.72
C ASP A 507 30.75 -4.28 32.04
N ALA A 508 31.87 -4.75 31.50
CA ALA A 508 31.94 -6.03 30.82
C ALA A 508 31.55 -7.16 31.79
N PHE A 509 30.46 -7.85 31.47
CA PHE A 509 29.95 -9.01 32.22
C PHE A 509 30.58 -10.34 31.75
N THR A 510 31.46 -10.27 30.74
CA THR A 510 32.26 -11.36 30.20
C THR A 510 33.50 -10.78 29.51
N ASP A 511 34.56 -11.57 29.41
CA ASP A 511 35.76 -11.29 28.61
C ASP A 511 35.70 -11.89 27.19
N ASP A 512 34.64 -12.65 26.87
CA ASP A 512 34.45 -13.31 25.59
C ASP A 512 33.56 -12.46 24.64
N PRO A 513 34.14 -11.82 23.61
CA PRO A 513 33.39 -10.97 22.69
C PRO A 513 32.41 -11.75 21.81
N THR A 514 32.49 -13.09 21.77
CA THR A 514 31.52 -13.91 21.03
C THR A 514 30.18 -14.04 21.77
N LYS A 515 30.14 -13.67 23.06
CA LYS A 515 28.98 -13.85 23.94
C LYS A 515 28.17 -12.59 24.23
N ILE A 516 28.53 -11.46 23.63
CA ILE A 516 27.86 -10.16 23.84
C ILE A 516 26.84 -9.81 22.73
N GLY A 517 26.68 -10.67 21.72
CA GLY A 517 25.63 -10.53 20.70
C GLY A 517 24.29 -11.13 21.13
N VAL A 518 23.39 -11.38 20.17
CA VAL A 518 22.16 -12.17 20.41
C VAL A 518 22.54 -13.55 20.95
N PRO A 519 21.98 -14.00 22.09
CA PRO A 519 22.41 -15.22 22.77
C PRO A 519 21.80 -16.47 22.13
N THR A 520 22.25 -16.79 20.92
CA THR A 520 21.87 -18.00 20.20
C THR A 520 22.42 -19.26 20.87
N PHE A 521 21.86 -20.43 20.54
CA PHE A 521 22.36 -21.70 21.05
C PHE A 521 23.85 -21.91 20.76
N GLU A 522 24.30 -21.51 19.56
CA GLU A 522 25.70 -21.62 19.14
C GLU A 522 26.66 -20.68 19.89
N SER A 523 26.19 -19.49 20.31
CA SER A 523 27.05 -18.56 21.05
C SER A 523 27.35 -19.02 22.47
N LYS A 524 26.52 -19.95 23.00
CA LYS A 524 26.61 -20.45 24.38
C LYS A 524 26.58 -19.33 25.43
N ALA A 525 26.03 -18.16 25.06
CA ALA A 525 25.86 -17.04 25.96
C ALA A 525 24.71 -17.36 26.93
N VAL A 526 25.03 -17.38 28.21
CA VAL A 526 24.08 -17.62 29.29
C VAL A 526 24.40 -16.68 30.45
N PHE A 527 23.64 -15.60 30.56
CA PHE A 527 23.82 -14.58 31.59
C PHE A 527 22.48 -14.23 32.23
N GLN A 528 22.39 -14.48 33.53
CA GLN A 528 21.33 -13.95 34.38
C GLN A 528 22.03 -13.31 35.59
N THR A 529 22.45 -12.06 35.41
CA THR A 529 23.36 -11.40 36.36
C THR A 529 23.04 -9.92 36.52
N LYS A 530 23.40 -9.40 37.69
CA LYS A 530 23.48 -7.95 37.91
C LYS A 530 24.68 -7.39 37.14
N VAL A 531 24.53 -6.16 36.67
CA VAL A 531 25.57 -5.40 35.97
C VAL A 531 25.75 -4.05 36.66
N SER A 532 26.98 -3.53 36.63
CA SER A 532 27.35 -2.30 37.30
C SER A 532 27.57 -1.16 36.31
N ASN A 533 27.50 0.07 36.84
CA ASN A 533 27.84 1.30 36.12
C ASN A 533 26.97 1.55 34.87
N LEU A 534 25.68 1.25 34.96
CA LEU A 534 24.75 1.32 33.83
C LEU A 534 24.60 2.77 33.32
N THR A 535 24.80 3.00 32.04
CA THR A 535 24.58 4.29 31.36
C THR A 535 23.44 4.12 30.37
N VAL A 536 22.42 4.97 30.43
CA VAL A 536 21.22 4.86 29.58
C VAL A 536 20.92 6.21 28.92
N ILE A 537 20.82 6.21 27.60
CA ILE A 537 20.39 7.36 26.79
C ILE A 537 19.27 6.92 25.86
N SER A 538 18.09 7.53 25.96
CA SER A 538 16.93 7.18 25.13
C SER A 538 15.99 8.36 24.94
N ASN A 539 15.39 8.45 23.75
CA ASN A 539 14.29 9.37 23.49
C ASN A 539 12.90 8.80 23.80
N VAL A 540 12.81 7.54 24.29
CA VAL A 540 11.54 6.91 24.62
C VAL A 540 11.03 7.42 25.96
N LYS A 541 9.83 8.01 25.94
CA LYS A 541 9.18 8.55 27.13
C LYS A 541 9.05 7.48 28.21
N GLY A 542 9.50 7.82 29.41
CA GLY A 542 9.42 6.95 30.58
C GLY A 542 10.70 6.21 30.90
N ILE A 543 11.67 6.08 29.97
CA ILE A 543 12.99 5.54 30.31
C ILE A 543 13.77 6.53 31.19
N VAL A 544 14.27 6.05 32.32
CA VAL A 544 15.19 6.81 33.18
C VAL A 544 16.55 6.90 32.48
N ASN A 545 16.86 8.10 31.99
CA ASN A 545 18.16 8.43 31.42
C ASN A 545 19.16 8.74 32.56
N GLY A 546 20.45 8.43 32.36
CA GLY A 546 21.47 8.75 33.34
C GLY A 546 22.81 8.07 33.10
N ASN A 547 23.86 8.62 33.68
CA ASN A 547 25.22 8.08 33.63
C ASN A 547 25.53 7.27 34.89
N LEU A 548 26.12 6.09 34.72
CA LEU A 548 26.70 5.26 35.79
C LEU A 548 25.76 5.03 36.99
N LEU A 549 24.52 4.59 36.73
CA LEU A 549 23.61 4.12 37.78
C LEU A 549 24.24 2.90 38.49
N GLN A 550 24.72 3.11 39.72
CA GLN A 550 25.33 2.06 40.53
C GLN A 550 24.26 1.08 41.01
N ASP A 551 24.58 -0.22 40.95
CA ASP A 551 23.76 -1.31 41.48
C ASP A 551 22.27 -1.25 41.09
N ALA A 552 21.99 -0.95 39.82
CA ALA A 552 20.63 -0.81 39.28
C ALA A 552 20.32 -1.73 38.09
N GLY A 553 21.33 -2.33 37.46
CA GLY A 553 21.18 -3.07 36.21
C GLY A 553 21.15 -4.58 36.37
N CYS A 554 20.33 -5.26 35.57
CA CYS A 554 20.46 -6.70 35.34
C CYS A 554 20.24 -7.05 33.86
N ILE A 555 20.81 -8.18 33.44
CA ILE A 555 20.66 -8.73 32.10
C ILE A 555 20.13 -10.16 32.14
N GLU A 556 19.36 -10.50 31.13
CA GLU A 556 18.74 -11.80 30.91
C GLU A 556 19.00 -12.27 29.49
N PHE A 557 20.16 -12.92 29.28
CA PHE A 557 20.65 -13.35 27.97
C PHE A 557 20.80 -14.87 27.92
N TRP A 558 19.96 -15.56 27.14
CA TRP A 558 20.06 -17.01 26.92
C TRP A 558 19.23 -17.45 25.72
N SER A 559 19.54 -18.62 25.15
CA SER A 559 18.77 -19.24 24.07
C SER A 559 17.59 -20.11 24.53
N HIS A 560 17.45 -20.36 25.83
CA HIS A 560 16.55 -21.36 26.40
C HIS A 560 15.09 -20.89 26.53
N ASN A 561 14.19 -21.78 26.93
CA ASN A 561 12.86 -21.41 27.40
C ASN A 561 12.88 -20.81 28.82
N TYR A 562 11.88 -19.97 29.12
CA TYR A 562 11.63 -19.43 30.45
C TYR A 562 11.09 -20.49 31.43
N SER A 563 11.36 -20.31 32.72
CA SER A 563 10.73 -21.02 33.83
C SER A 563 10.48 -20.03 34.97
N PRO A 564 9.28 -20.03 35.57
CA PRO A 564 8.91 -19.05 36.58
C PRO A 564 9.77 -19.21 37.83
N GLY A 565 10.39 -18.11 38.28
CA GLY A 565 11.06 -18.04 39.56
C GLY A 565 12.22 -17.05 39.62
N ASN A 566 12.18 -16.09 40.56
CA ASN A 566 13.26 -15.14 40.86
C ASN A 566 14.45 -15.76 41.63
N ALA A 567 15.12 -16.76 41.06
CA ALA A 567 16.17 -17.53 41.75
C ALA A 567 17.41 -16.70 42.14
N LYS A 568 17.62 -15.54 41.51
CA LYS A 568 18.71 -14.60 41.80
C LYS A 568 18.33 -13.46 42.77
N ALA A 569 17.10 -13.48 43.29
CA ALA A 569 16.58 -12.48 44.22
C ALA A 569 16.75 -11.03 43.71
N VAL A 570 16.41 -10.78 42.44
CA VAL A 570 16.40 -9.43 41.86
C VAL A 570 15.35 -8.59 42.59
N PRO A 571 15.72 -7.46 43.22
CA PRO A 571 14.77 -6.65 43.97
C PRO A 571 13.65 -6.09 43.08
N GLY A 572 12.40 -6.32 43.47
CA GLY A 572 11.22 -5.80 42.78
C GLY A 572 10.75 -6.64 41.58
N ALA A 573 11.41 -7.75 41.27
CA ALA A 573 10.94 -8.68 40.23
C ALA A 573 9.69 -9.45 40.67
N SER A 574 8.82 -9.78 39.72
CA SER A 574 7.55 -10.45 39.91
C SER A 574 7.13 -11.17 38.63
N ASP A 575 6.82 -12.46 38.75
CA ASP A 575 6.33 -13.36 37.68
C ASP A 575 4.97 -12.94 37.06
N GLN A 576 4.41 -11.79 37.45
CA GLN A 576 3.14 -11.27 36.94
C GLN A 576 3.28 -9.93 36.20
N LEU A 577 4.16 -9.04 36.64
CA LEU A 577 4.20 -7.67 36.11
C LEU A 577 5.61 -7.19 35.76
N TYR A 578 6.63 -7.64 36.48
CA TYR A 578 8.02 -7.19 36.35
C TYR A 578 8.93 -8.42 36.35
N ASP A 579 8.78 -9.23 35.31
CA ASP A 579 9.28 -10.60 35.14
C ASP A 579 10.78 -10.73 34.82
N PHE A 580 11.55 -9.68 35.07
CA PHE A 580 13.01 -9.63 34.88
C PHE A 580 13.83 -10.43 35.92
N GLY A 581 13.23 -11.48 36.46
CA GLY A 581 13.88 -12.43 37.36
C GLY A 581 13.73 -13.89 36.90
N ASP A 582 13.24 -14.15 35.70
CA ASP A 582 12.91 -15.50 35.23
C ASP A 582 14.11 -16.44 35.21
N THR A 583 13.87 -17.74 35.40
CA THR A 583 14.93 -18.74 35.35
C THR A 583 15.00 -19.46 34.01
N ILE A 584 16.21 -19.94 33.69
CA ILE A 584 16.48 -20.75 32.51
C ILE A 584 15.92 -22.16 32.68
N SER A 585 15.05 -22.59 31.76
CA SER A 585 14.61 -23.98 31.68
C SER A 585 15.67 -24.84 30.98
N PRO A 586 16.24 -25.88 31.62
CA PRO A 586 17.23 -26.75 30.98
C PRO A 586 16.61 -27.70 29.94
N SER A 587 15.27 -27.76 29.85
CA SER A 587 14.55 -28.75 29.02
C SER A 587 14.65 -28.51 27.52
N LYS A 588 14.91 -27.26 27.09
CA LYS A 588 15.07 -26.87 25.68
C LYS A 588 16.14 -25.78 25.56
N PRO A 589 17.40 -26.15 25.26
CA PRO A 589 18.50 -25.19 25.23
C PRO A 589 18.52 -24.29 23.99
N ASP A 590 17.86 -24.68 22.90
CA ASP A 590 17.58 -23.84 21.73
C ASP A 590 16.05 -23.61 21.64
N GLY A 591 15.55 -22.82 22.59
CA GLY A 591 14.13 -22.60 22.85
C GLY A 591 13.64 -21.22 22.42
N TYR A 592 12.90 -20.56 23.31
CA TYR A 592 12.29 -19.25 23.08
C TYR A 592 13.35 -18.15 22.94
N GLY A 593 14.34 -18.13 23.82
CA GLY A 593 15.41 -17.15 23.80
C GLY A 593 15.02 -15.80 24.41
N SER A 594 15.92 -15.25 25.23
CA SER A 594 15.80 -13.95 25.89
C SER A 594 17.05 -13.11 25.62
N MET A 595 16.86 -11.84 25.26
CA MET A 595 17.91 -10.83 25.26
C MET A 595 17.35 -9.53 25.82
N GLN A 596 17.42 -9.39 27.14
CA GLN A 596 16.80 -8.27 27.84
C GLN A 596 17.78 -7.58 28.78
N VAL A 597 17.68 -6.25 28.84
CA VAL A 597 18.43 -5.41 29.78
C VAL A 597 17.44 -4.60 30.59
N HIS A 598 17.61 -4.60 31.91
CA HIS A 598 16.70 -3.94 32.83
C HIS A 598 17.44 -2.97 33.76
N ASN A 599 16.73 -1.91 34.14
CA ASN A 599 17.00 -1.10 35.31
C ASN A 599 15.98 -1.51 36.39
N TYR A 600 16.35 -2.48 37.22
CA TYR A 600 15.44 -3.01 38.24
C TYR A 600 15.13 -1.98 39.33
N ALA A 601 16.04 -1.05 39.63
CA ALA A 601 15.80 0.01 40.61
C ALA A 601 14.65 0.93 40.18
N ALA A 602 14.51 1.17 38.87
CA ALA A 602 13.39 1.90 38.29
C ALA A 602 12.18 1.03 37.92
N LYS A 603 12.28 -0.30 38.06
CA LYS A 603 11.32 -1.30 37.54
C LYS A 603 11.08 -1.14 36.03
N GLN A 604 12.18 -1.08 35.28
CA GLN A 604 12.15 -0.80 33.84
C GLN A 604 12.90 -1.84 33.03
N THR A 605 12.25 -2.35 32.00
CA THR A 605 12.94 -2.92 30.84
C THR A 605 13.49 -1.77 30.02
N ILE A 606 14.79 -1.82 29.72
CA ILE A 606 15.47 -0.83 28.88
C ILE A 606 15.25 -1.21 27.42
N PHE A 607 15.60 -2.45 27.06
CA PHE A 607 15.21 -3.04 25.79
C PHE A 607 15.02 -4.56 25.92
N ALA A 608 14.31 -5.13 24.96
CA ALA A 608 14.11 -6.56 24.83
C ALA A 608 14.13 -7.00 23.36
N TYR A 609 14.77 -8.14 23.09
CA TYR A 609 14.68 -8.88 21.83
C TYR A 609 14.59 -10.38 22.10
N ASN A 610 13.38 -10.92 22.05
CA ASN A 610 13.10 -12.32 22.41
C ASN A 610 12.50 -13.07 21.21
N ALA A 611 12.49 -14.41 21.25
CA ALA A 611 11.89 -15.22 20.19
C ALA A 611 12.40 -14.89 18.78
N TRP A 612 13.68 -14.53 18.64
CA TRP A 612 14.27 -14.09 17.37
C TRP A 612 14.06 -15.08 16.22
N LYS A 613 13.99 -16.39 16.52
CA LYS A 613 13.72 -17.42 15.50
C LYS A 613 12.33 -17.32 14.87
N SER A 614 11.43 -16.50 15.44
CA SER A 614 10.09 -16.20 14.91
C SER A 614 10.10 -15.10 13.84
N GLY A 615 11.26 -14.52 13.51
CA GLY A 615 11.43 -13.50 12.47
C GLY A 615 10.52 -12.30 12.69
N GLN A 616 9.59 -12.05 11.76
CA GLN A 616 8.63 -10.93 11.85
C GLN A 616 7.67 -11.03 13.06
N ASN A 617 7.57 -12.18 13.72
CA ASN A 617 6.80 -12.40 14.93
C ASN A 617 7.66 -12.45 16.21
N ALA A 618 8.93 -12.02 16.15
CA ALA A 618 9.75 -11.86 17.35
C ALA A 618 9.20 -10.77 18.27
N ASP A 619 9.62 -10.81 19.54
CA ASP A 619 9.28 -9.80 20.54
C ASP A 619 10.35 -8.71 20.54
N LEU A 620 9.95 -7.45 20.42
CA LEU A 620 10.91 -6.36 20.28
C LEU A 620 10.41 -5.05 20.87
N GLY A 621 11.21 -4.41 21.72
CA GLY A 621 10.83 -3.09 22.24
C GLY A 621 11.87 -2.39 23.07
N ILE A 622 11.60 -1.11 23.30
CA ILE A 622 12.36 -0.18 24.14
C ILE A 622 11.43 0.31 25.25
N GLY A 623 11.88 0.25 26.50
CA GLY A 623 11.07 0.63 27.65
C GLY A 623 10.13 -0.48 28.10
N ASN A 624 9.21 -0.16 29.01
CA ASN A 624 8.20 -1.10 29.47
C ASN A 624 7.09 -1.31 28.42
N SER A 625 6.73 -2.56 28.18
CA SER A 625 5.63 -2.94 27.30
C SER A 625 4.30 -2.30 27.76
N PRO A 626 3.56 -1.61 26.88
CA PRO A 626 2.28 -0.99 27.24
C PRO A 626 1.09 -1.97 27.17
N SER A 627 1.27 -3.11 26.50
CA SER A 627 0.17 -4.02 26.11
C SER A 627 0.47 -5.50 26.29
N GLY A 628 1.66 -5.85 26.81
CA GLY A 628 2.03 -7.23 27.10
C GLY A 628 1.44 -7.72 28.42
N ASN A 629 1.40 -9.05 28.59
CA ASN A 629 1.02 -9.66 29.88
C ASN A 629 1.99 -9.26 30.99
N THR A 630 3.25 -9.04 30.60
CA THR A 630 4.34 -8.54 31.45
C THR A 630 4.97 -7.29 30.83
N ARG A 631 5.85 -6.61 31.58
CA ARG A 631 6.43 -5.32 31.16
C ARG A 631 7.68 -5.46 30.30
N ASP A 632 8.19 -6.65 30.08
CA ASP A 632 9.47 -6.94 29.43
C ASP A 632 9.40 -7.28 27.93
N TRP A 633 8.20 -7.21 27.33
CA TRP A 633 7.86 -7.52 25.93
C TRP A 633 7.71 -9.00 25.59
N THR A 634 7.92 -9.92 26.52
CA THR A 634 7.80 -11.35 26.25
C THR A 634 6.39 -11.69 25.75
N PHE A 635 6.33 -12.46 24.65
CA PHE A 635 5.12 -12.89 23.93
C PHE A 635 4.34 -11.82 23.14
N ASN A 636 4.89 -10.62 22.95
CA ASN A 636 4.23 -9.54 22.22
C ASN A 636 4.11 -9.76 20.69
N LYS A 637 5.01 -10.54 20.06
CA LYS A 637 5.03 -10.87 18.63
C LYS A 637 4.91 -9.67 17.70
N ASN A 638 5.65 -8.61 18.00
CA ASN A 638 5.41 -7.28 17.46
C ASN A 638 6.53 -6.76 16.54
N ALA A 639 7.55 -7.57 16.22
CA ALA A 639 8.65 -7.14 15.36
C ALA A 639 8.18 -6.64 13.97
N SER A 640 7.11 -7.23 13.42
CA SER A 640 6.50 -6.82 12.14
C SER A 640 5.94 -5.39 12.13
N ASN A 641 5.71 -4.80 13.31
CA ASN A 641 5.20 -3.44 13.43
C ASN A 641 6.27 -2.37 13.14
N TYR A 642 7.54 -2.74 13.15
CA TYR A 642 8.65 -1.81 12.92
C TYR A 642 9.19 -1.91 11.49
N THR A 643 9.31 -0.75 10.84
CA THR A 643 9.96 -0.55 9.54
C THR A 643 11.47 -0.37 9.65
N VAL A 644 11.96 0.18 10.77
CA VAL A 644 13.38 0.15 11.16
C VAL A 644 13.50 -0.66 12.44
N LYS A 645 14.41 -1.62 12.45
CA LYS A 645 14.71 -2.45 13.63
C LYS A 645 16.17 -2.91 13.55
N ARG A 646 17.07 -2.14 14.15
CA ARG A 646 18.52 -2.34 14.05
C ARG A 646 19.15 -2.37 15.44
N LEU A 647 19.92 -3.42 15.72
CA LEU A 647 20.66 -3.58 16.98
C LEU A 647 22.16 -3.55 16.68
N ARG A 648 22.88 -2.63 17.32
CA ARG A 648 24.33 -2.52 17.25
C ARG A 648 24.96 -2.79 18.62
N VAL A 649 26.05 -3.55 18.64
CA VAL A 649 26.78 -3.92 19.86
C VAL A 649 28.20 -3.38 19.77
N PHE A 650 28.65 -2.72 20.82
CA PHE A 650 29.95 -2.07 20.90
C PHE A 650 30.71 -2.46 22.16
N VAL A 651 32.03 -2.25 22.13
CA VAL A 651 32.92 -2.39 23.28
C VAL A 651 33.83 -1.17 23.44
N ARG A 652 34.33 -0.95 24.66
CA ARG A 652 35.37 0.04 24.98
C ARG A 652 36.57 -0.57 25.67
#